data_AF-A0A4Q4YBK4-F1
#
_entry.id   AF-A0A4Q4YBK4-F1
#
_cell.length_a   1.000
_cell.length_b   1.000
_cell.length_c   1.000
_cell.angle_alpha   90.00
_cell.angle_beta   90.00
_cell.angle_gamma   90.00
#
_symmetry.space_group_name_H-M   'P 1'
#
loop_
_entity.id
_entity.type
_entity.pdbx_description
1 polymer ?
#
loop_
_entity_poly.entity_id
_entity_poly.type
_entity_poly.pdbx_seq_one_letter_code
_entity_poly.pdbx_strand_id
1 'polypeptide(L)'
;MRARHDYALLPPLYSRPDPTEFTESVIYSATGHPRRTMGPSLGAEGWPGVCHTDLHAVKGDWPLPSKMPLVGGHEGAGVVVARGSLVKDIEIGDYAGIKWLNGSCLTCVQCRQSNESLCDDATLSGYTVDGSFQQYAIGKAAHVARIPKDCDLEAIAPILCAGLTVYKALKASGARPGQHVAIVGAGGGLGSFAIQYAKAMGLHPIAIDGGEDKRRVCTELGAQSYIDFTTSNDIVEDVKKASGDGLGPNAVLLLAVSEKPFQQASQYIRSKGTIVCVGLPANAFIKAPVFDTVVREINIKGSYVGNRQDTAEAIDFFRRGLIKAPVVGLSELQTMPLIIITGFPTSGKTTRAKQLHTYLTERIKQAPSSATNPKYRLHLISDQTLSISRSVYDLSVLPAHTRSANASEKDARAAIYGAVKRVLSDKDIVILDGLNYIKGWRYQLFCEAKAVRTPSCVLQVGCSKEMSREVNEERLARRPEREDAADEEGAYAPESWENLIFRYEEPNAMTRWDSPLFTLIWEDGEEQTKQVFDSLWEAIAGEARKQVKPNQATVQRSRDAGGDYLYNLDRETQDIVKQILDQQSDEGGDEIRVSTGNGNSEDLVLELPAGKKIGLPQLQRLRRAFVGLNRGGIGLELVGNLGPGRIRESFVGYLNDAFEKEG
;
A
#
# COMPACT_ATOMS: atom_id res chain seq x y z
N MET A 1 30.27 -25.67 -20.34
CA MET A 1 30.72 -25.92 -18.95
C MET A 1 30.95 -24.65 -18.12
N ARG A 2 31.32 -23.48 -18.68
CA ARG A 2 31.47 -22.21 -17.92
C ARG A 2 30.15 -21.59 -17.43
N ALA A 3 29.02 -21.84 -18.10
CA ALA A 3 27.72 -21.30 -17.71
C ALA A 3 27.16 -21.83 -16.38
N ARG A 4 27.76 -22.86 -15.74
CA ARG A 4 27.26 -23.40 -14.45
C ARG A 4 27.87 -22.74 -13.22
N HIS A 5 28.92 -21.93 -13.36
CA HIS A 5 29.61 -21.31 -12.20
C HIS A 5 28.98 -19.99 -11.76
N ASP A 6 28.35 -19.24 -12.66
CA ASP A 6 27.74 -17.93 -12.30
C ASP A 6 26.37 -18.06 -11.61
N TYR A 7 25.72 -19.23 -11.68
CA TYR A 7 24.43 -19.50 -11.01
C TYR A 7 24.55 -19.77 -9.50
N ALA A 8 25.76 -19.99 -8.98
CA ALA A 8 25.98 -20.44 -7.60
C ALA A 8 25.88 -19.32 -6.54
N LEU A 9 25.67 -18.07 -6.96
CA LEU A 9 25.65 -16.89 -6.07
C LEU A 9 24.24 -16.39 -5.70
N LEU A 10 23.18 -17.00 -6.23
CA LEU A 10 21.80 -16.64 -5.91
C LEU A 10 21.29 -17.39 -4.66
N PRO A 11 20.62 -16.72 -3.69
CA PRO A 11 20.09 -17.38 -2.50
C PRO A 11 19.10 -18.52 -2.82
N PRO A 12 19.02 -19.58 -1.98
CA PRO A 12 18.27 -20.81 -2.28
C PRO A 12 16.73 -20.68 -2.28
N LEU A 13 16.18 -19.48 -2.09
CA LEU A 13 14.74 -19.23 -1.88
C LEU A 13 13.96 -18.98 -3.19
N TYR A 14 14.60 -19.05 -4.35
CA TYR A 14 13.96 -18.81 -5.64
C TYR A 14 13.87 -20.10 -6.46
N SER A 15 12.72 -20.31 -7.11
CA SER A 15 12.65 -21.18 -8.29
C SER A 15 13.73 -20.71 -9.25
N ARG A 16 14.67 -21.60 -9.60
CA ARG A 16 15.71 -21.30 -10.58
C ARG A 16 15.00 -20.81 -11.86
N PRO A 17 15.29 -19.60 -12.37
CA PRO A 17 14.70 -19.16 -13.62
C PRO A 17 15.04 -20.18 -14.70
N ASP A 18 14.13 -20.38 -15.66
CA ASP A 18 14.37 -21.25 -16.80
C ASP A 18 15.72 -20.84 -17.44
N PRO A 19 16.68 -21.78 -17.61
CA PRO A 19 17.98 -21.47 -18.20
C PRO A 19 17.89 -20.72 -19.53
N THR A 20 16.80 -20.90 -20.29
CA THR A 20 16.55 -20.22 -21.55
C THR A 20 16.24 -18.73 -21.37
N GLU A 21 15.46 -18.36 -20.35
CA GLU A 21 15.06 -16.96 -20.08
C GLU A 21 16.25 -16.08 -19.66
N PHE A 22 17.27 -16.66 -19.03
CA PHE A 22 18.42 -15.92 -18.51
C PHE A 22 19.49 -15.64 -19.57
N THR A 23 19.48 -16.32 -20.72
CA THR A 23 20.55 -16.18 -21.74
C THR A 23 20.69 -14.75 -22.29
N GLU A 24 19.59 -14.01 -22.37
CA GLU A 24 19.48 -12.65 -22.93
C GLU A 24 19.03 -11.59 -21.92
N SER A 25 19.03 -11.93 -20.62
CA SER A 25 18.49 -11.07 -19.56
C SER A 25 19.59 -10.58 -18.63
N VAL A 26 19.29 -9.52 -17.89
CA VAL A 26 20.10 -9.08 -16.75
C VAL A 26 19.30 -9.26 -15.46
N ILE A 27 19.96 -9.69 -14.39
CA ILE A 27 19.41 -9.56 -13.03
C ILE A 27 19.91 -8.25 -12.47
N TYR A 28 18.93 -7.49 -12.02
CA TYR A 28 19.08 -6.20 -11.42
C TYR A 28 18.87 -6.33 -9.90
N SER A 29 19.59 -5.54 -9.10
CA SER A 29 19.35 -5.39 -7.67
C SER A 29 18.88 -3.96 -7.36
N ALA A 30 17.72 -3.84 -6.69
CA ALA A 30 17.26 -2.59 -6.12
C ALA A 30 18.03 -2.23 -4.84
N THR A 31 18.65 -3.18 -4.14
CA THR A 31 19.43 -2.87 -2.92
C THR A 31 20.91 -3.16 -3.14
N GLY A 32 21.79 -2.25 -2.72
CA GLY A 32 23.23 -2.38 -2.84
C GLY A 32 23.80 -3.67 -2.23
N HIS A 33 24.32 -4.52 -3.12
CA HIS A 33 25.33 -5.60 -3.01
C HIS A 33 25.22 -6.77 -1.99
N PRO A 34 25.52 -8.01 -2.44
CA PRO A 34 25.90 -9.13 -1.59
C PRO A 34 27.42 -9.10 -1.28
N ARG A 35 27.77 -9.09 0.01
CA ARG A 35 29.09 -9.40 0.60
C ARG A 35 30.34 -8.85 -0.13
N ARG A 36 30.90 -7.73 0.38
CA ARG A 36 32.37 -7.53 0.47
C ARG A 36 32.70 -6.50 1.57
N THR A 37 33.71 -6.83 2.36
CA THR A 37 34.31 -6.01 3.42
C THR A 37 35.23 -4.92 2.85
N MET A 38 35.28 -3.78 3.58
CA MET A 38 36.31 -2.72 3.63
C MET A 38 36.08 -1.40 2.83
N GLY A 39 36.07 -0.29 3.58
CA GLY A 39 36.48 1.07 3.15
C GLY A 39 35.36 2.13 3.06
N PRO A 40 35.51 3.32 3.68
CA PRO A 40 34.46 4.35 3.72
C PRO A 40 34.46 5.16 2.42
N SER A 41 33.57 4.82 1.48
CA SER A 41 33.18 5.75 0.40
C SER A 41 31.94 5.27 -0.36
N LEU A 42 30.86 6.05 -0.21
CA LEU A 42 29.70 6.27 -1.09
C LEU A 42 28.87 5.05 -1.51
N GLY A 43 27.73 4.90 -0.84
CA GLY A 43 26.73 3.85 -1.06
C GLY A 43 25.89 4.06 -2.33
N ALA A 44 25.57 2.95 -2.99
CA ALA A 44 24.60 2.88 -4.09
C ALA A 44 23.38 2.08 -3.61
N GLU A 45 22.31 2.78 -3.28
CA GLU A 45 20.97 2.25 -2.99
C GLU A 45 20.07 2.49 -4.21
N GLY A 46 19.23 1.52 -4.58
CA GLY A 46 18.27 1.64 -5.69
C GLY A 46 16.82 1.61 -5.17
N TRP A 47 15.89 2.16 -5.94
CA TRP A 47 14.52 2.41 -5.47
C TRP A 47 13.49 2.19 -6.59
N PRO A 48 12.33 1.53 -6.32
CA PRO A 48 11.25 1.44 -7.29
C PRO A 48 10.30 2.66 -7.19
N GLY A 49 9.94 3.26 -8.32
CA GLY A 49 8.81 4.19 -8.42
C GLY A 49 7.45 3.49 -8.31
N VAL A 50 6.40 4.23 -7.96
CA VAL A 50 5.02 3.71 -7.78
C VAL A 50 4.04 4.53 -8.59
N CYS A 51 3.21 3.87 -9.41
CA CYS A 51 2.27 4.52 -10.31
C CYS A 51 0.84 3.97 -10.17
N HIS A 52 -0.16 4.73 -10.66
CA HIS A 52 -1.56 4.28 -10.71
C HIS A 52 -1.75 3.03 -11.59
N THR A 53 -0.85 2.78 -12.55
CA THR A 53 -0.82 1.53 -13.33
C THR A 53 -0.67 0.31 -12.42
N ASP A 54 0.16 0.37 -11.38
CA ASP A 54 0.32 -0.75 -10.44
C ASP A 54 -0.98 -1.01 -9.67
N LEU A 55 -1.75 0.04 -9.37
CA LEU A 55 -3.07 -0.09 -8.74
C LEU A 55 -4.10 -0.74 -9.68
N HIS A 56 -4.12 -0.34 -10.96
CA HIS A 56 -5.00 -0.95 -11.97
C HIS A 56 -4.68 -2.43 -12.20
N ALA A 57 -3.38 -2.79 -12.19
CA ALA A 57 -2.93 -4.17 -12.27
C ALA A 57 -3.45 -5.03 -11.11
N VAL A 58 -3.40 -4.50 -9.88
CA VAL A 58 -3.91 -5.17 -8.68
C VAL A 58 -5.44 -5.28 -8.69
N LYS A 59 -6.15 -4.28 -9.23
CA LYS A 59 -7.62 -4.28 -9.31
C LYS A 59 -8.18 -5.14 -10.44
N GLY A 60 -7.37 -5.45 -11.46
CA GLY A 60 -7.85 -6.13 -12.67
C GLY A 60 -8.75 -5.23 -13.53
N ASP A 61 -8.50 -3.91 -13.54
CA ASP A 61 -9.36 -2.94 -14.23
C ASP A 61 -9.24 -3.00 -15.77
N TRP A 62 -8.18 -3.61 -16.29
CA TRP A 62 -7.89 -3.67 -17.72
C TRP A 62 -8.26 -5.03 -18.31
N PRO A 63 -8.69 -5.09 -19.59
CA PRO A 63 -9.17 -6.32 -20.22
C PRO A 63 -8.06 -7.33 -20.56
N LEU A 64 -6.82 -7.10 -20.11
CA LEU A 64 -5.69 -7.98 -20.34
C LEU A 64 -5.52 -8.91 -19.13
N PRO A 65 -5.29 -10.21 -19.33
CA PRO A 65 -4.98 -11.13 -18.24
C PRO A 65 -3.66 -10.73 -17.57
N SER A 66 -3.68 -10.55 -16.24
CA SER A 66 -2.46 -10.39 -15.46
C SER A 66 -1.90 -11.76 -15.05
N LYS A 67 -0.58 -11.85 -14.93
CA LYS A 67 0.09 -13.01 -14.33
C LYS A 67 -0.33 -13.12 -12.86
N MET A 68 -0.52 -14.34 -12.33
CA MET A 68 -0.67 -14.58 -10.89
C MET A 68 0.08 -15.86 -10.47
N PRO A 69 0.78 -15.89 -9.32
CA PRO A 69 1.11 -14.74 -8.46
C PRO A 69 2.07 -13.76 -9.17
N LEU A 70 1.95 -12.46 -8.84
CA LEU A 70 2.68 -11.38 -9.50
C LEU A 70 3.35 -10.45 -8.49
N VAL A 71 4.62 -10.14 -8.75
CA VAL A 71 5.30 -8.98 -8.15
C VAL A 71 5.04 -7.76 -9.03
N GLY A 72 4.44 -6.71 -8.48
CA GLY A 72 4.17 -5.46 -9.21
C GLY A 72 5.41 -4.59 -9.46
N GLY A 73 5.20 -3.40 -10.02
CA GLY A 73 6.24 -2.38 -10.20
C GLY A 73 6.88 -2.40 -11.58
N HIS A 74 7.07 -1.21 -12.17
CA HIS A 74 7.61 -1.06 -13.52
C HIS A 74 8.49 0.19 -13.68
N GLU A 75 9.07 0.63 -12.56
CA GLU A 75 9.89 1.84 -12.43
C GLU A 75 11.13 1.53 -11.58
N GLY A 76 11.83 0.43 -11.86
CA GLY A 76 12.99 0.01 -11.06
C GLY A 76 14.30 0.64 -11.54
N ALA A 77 15.06 1.33 -10.68
CA ALA A 77 16.40 1.85 -10.98
C ALA A 77 17.46 1.41 -9.94
N GLY A 78 18.60 0.88 -10.42
CA GLY A 78 19.46 -0.01 -9.62
C GLY A 78 20.59 -0.63 -10.45
N VAL A 79 21.21 -1.68 -9.91
CA VAL A 79 22.52 -2.17 -10.36
C VAL A 79 22.44 -3.56 -10.97
N VAL A 80 23.10 -3.77 -12.11
CA VAL A 80 23.24 -5.09 -12.73
C VAL A 80 24.14 -5.97 -11.87
N VAL A 81 23.59 -7.08 -11.37
CA VAL A 81 24.31 -8.04 -10.50
C VAL A 81 24.58 -9.38 -11.20
N ALA A 82 23.88 -9.67 -12.30
CA ALA A 82 24.19 -10.79 -13.18
C ALA A 82 23.72 -10.51 -14.61
N ARG A 83 24.34 -11.16 -15.59
CA ARG A 83 23.95 -11.06 -17.00
C ARG A 83 24.01 -12.40 -17.72
N GLY A 84 23.11 -12.57 -18.68
CA GLY A 84 23.12 -13.69 -19.60
C GLY A 84 24.36 -13.72 -20.48
N SER A 85 24.72 -14.91 -20.96
CA SER A 85 25.92 -15.11 -21.80
C SER A 85 25.85 -14.42 -23.16
N LEU A 86 24.64 -14.09 -23.64
CA LEU A 86 24.44 -13.38 -24.92
C LEU A 86 24.43 -11.86 -24.77
N VAL A 87 24.38 -11.35 -23.53
CA VAL A 87 24.46 -9.91 -23.24
C VAL A 87 25.91 -9.47 -23.40
N LYS A 88 26.17 -8.48 -24.25
CA LYS A 88 27.54 -8.01 -24.59
C LYS A 88 27.77 -6.53 -24.31
N ASP A 89 26.70 -5.76 -24.20
CA ASP A 89 26.69 -4.30 -24.12
C ASP A 89 26.34 -3.78 -22.71
N ILE A 90 26.19 -4.68 -21.74
CA ILE A 90 25.91 -4.39 -20.34
C ILE A 90 26.86 -5.23 -19.50
N GLU A 91 27.54 -4.62 -18.53
CA GLU A 91 28.42 -5.30 -17.61
C GLU A 91 27.87 -5.35 -16.18
N ILE A 92 28.38 -6.29 -15.38
CA ILE A 92 28.08 -6.36 -13.95
C ILE A 92 28.57 -5.06 -13.31
N GLY A 93 27.71 -4.47 -12.50
CA GLY A 93 27.94 -3.18 -11.87
C GLY A 93 27.29 -2.03 -12.62
N ASP A 94 26.89 -2.14 -13.89
CA ASP A 94 26.20 -1.05 -14.61
C ASP A 94 24.87 -0.66 -13.96
N TYR A 95 24.45 0.59 -14.15
CA TYR A 95 23.12 1.02 -13.73
C TYR A 95 22.10 0.72 -14.83
N ALA A 96 21.00 0.09 -14.44
CA ALA A 96 19.95 -0.32 -15.36
C ALA A 96 18.56 0.04 -14.81
N GLY A 97 17.63 0.30 -15.73
CA GLY A 97 16.24 0.61 -15.40
C GLY A 97 15.24 -0.40 -15.95
N ILE A 98 14.36 -0.93 -15.10
CA ILE A 98 13.18 -1.71 -15.48
C ILE A 98 12.03 -0.74 -15.75
N LYS A 99 11.45 -0.86 -16.94
CA LYS A 99 10.32 -0.04 -17.42
C LYS A 99 9.08 -0.92 -17.57
N TRP A 100 7.95 -0.29 -17.90
CA TRP A 100 6.73 -0.99 -18.29
C TRP A 100 6.96 -2.07 -19.35
N LEU A 101 7.52 -1.71 -20.51
CA LEU A 101 7.91 -2.68 -21.53
C LEU A 101 9.19 -3.43 -21.09
N ASN A 102 9.04 -4.69 -20.66
CA ASN A 102 10.15 -5.56 -20.26
C ASN A 102 10.81 -6.22 -21.47
N GLY A 103 10.02 -6.64 -22.46
CA GLY A 103 10.47 -7.43 -23.60
C GLY A 103 9.54 -7.36 -24.80
N SER A 104 10.03 -7.75 -25.97
CA SER A 104 9.25 -7.95 -27.19
C SER A 104 9.92 -9.01 -28.08
N CYS A 105 9.28 -9.42 -29.18
CA CYS A 105 9.85 -10.44 -30.08
C CYS A 105 11.02 -9.95 -30.95
N LEU A 106 11.28 -8.63 -30.98
CA LEU A 106 12.34 -7.96 -31.74
C LEU A 106 12.36 -8.17 -33.26
N THR A 107 11.40 -8.90 -33.83
CA THR A 107 11.40 -9.34 -35.23
C THR A 107 10.17 -8.89 -36.01
N CYS A 108 9.04 -8.66 -35.35
CA CYS A 108 7.82 -8.20 -35.98
C CYS A 108 7.97 -6.79 -36.59
N VAL A 109 7.00 -6.38 -37.41
CA VAL A 109 7.03 -5.07 -38.09
C VAL A 109 7.11 -3.91 -37.09
N GLN A 110 6.39 -4.00 -35.97
CA GLN A 110 6.40 -2.97 -34.93
C GLN A 110 7.77 -2.87 -34.28
N CYS A 111 8.38 -4.01 -33.92
CA CYS A 111 9.71 -4.02 -33.33
C CYS A 111 10.79 -3.46 -34.26
N ARG A 112 10.75 -3.81 -35.55
CA ARG A 112 11.70 -3.30 -36.56
C ARG A 112 11.58 -1.79 -36.81
N GLN A 113 10.44 -1.20 -36.48
CA GLN A 113 10.19 0.23 -36.57
C GLN A 113 10.36 0.95 -35.22
N SER A 114 10.92 0.27 -34.20
CA SER A 114 11.06 0.81 -32.85
C SER A 114 9.73 1.22 -32.20
N ASN A 115 8.66 0.50 -32.54
CA ASN A 115 7.35 0.54 -31.90
C ASN A 115 7.17 -0.70 -31.04
N GLU A 116 8.20 -1.10 -30.27
CA GLU A 116 8.21 -2.38 -29.54
C GLU A 116 7.04 -2.49 -28.52
N SER A 117 6.46 -1.37 -28.08
CA SER A 117 5.28 -1.34 -27.21
C SER A 117 3.97 -1.78 -27.89
N LEU A 118 3.96 -1.88 -29.22
CA LEU A 118 2.84 -2.40 -30.03
C LEU A 118 3.09 -3.84 -30.50
N CYS A 119 4.09 -4.51 -29.94
CA CYS A 119 4.36 -5.91 -30.22
C CYS A 119 3.30 -6.81 -29.59
N ASP A 120 2.75 -7.74 -30.36
CA ASP A 120 1.77 -8.71 -29.85
C ASP A 120 2.37 -9.62 -28.76
N ASP A 121 3.67 -9.90 -28.85
CA ASP A 121 4.43 -10.67 -27.84
C ASP A 121 5.13 -9.77 -26.80
N ALA A 122 4.59 -8.58 -26.52
CA ALA A 122 5.16 -7.69 -25.52
C ALA A 122 5.05 -8.27 -24.11
N THR A 123 6.15 -8.28 -23.36
CA THR A 123 6.14 -8.60 -21.93
C THR A 123 6.19 -7.32 -21.11
N LEU A 124 5.38 -7.26 -20.06
CA LEU A 124 5.07 -6.05 -19.30
C LEU A 124 5.45 -6.25 -17.84
N SER A 125 6.44 -5.49 -17.37
CA SER A 125 6.94 -5.56 -15.99
C SER A 125 5.82 -5.21 -15.01
N GLY A 126 5.66 -6.02 -13.96
CA GLY A 126 4.60 -5.79 -12.97
C GLY A 126 3.20 -6.07 -13.50
N TYR A 127 3.09 -6.84 -14.59
CA TYR A 127 1.80 -7.21 -15.19
C TYR A 127 1.80 -8.62 -15.80
N THR A 128 2.45 -8.82 -16.96
CA THR A 128 2.60 -10.17 -17.57
C THR A 128 3.85 -10.89 -17.10
N VAL A 129 4.83 -10.15 -16.56
CA VAL A 129 6.03 -10.68 -15.88
C VAL A 129 6.24 -9.96 -14.55
N ASP A 130 7.05 -10.55 -13.67
CA ASP A 130 7.36 -9.94 -12.37
C ASP A 130 8.11 -8.62 -12.54
N GLY A 131 7.71 -7.65 -11.72
CA GLY A 131 8.14 -6.27 -11.76
C GLY A 131 9.26 -5.91 -10.78
N SER A 132 9.34 -4.61 -10.47
CA SER A 132 10.41 -4.00 -9.68
C SER A 132 10.15 -3.93 -8.17
N PHE A 133 8.99 -4.35 -7.65
CA PHE A 133 8.68 -4.37 -6.21
C PHE A 133 9.33 -5.54 -5.45
N GLN A 134 10.62 -5.76 -5.71
CA GLN A 134 11.44 -6.81 -5.14
C GLN A 134 12.91 -6.42 -5.16
N GLN A 135 13.71 -7.07 -4.33
CA GLN A 135 15.15 -6.78 -4.23
C GLN A 135 15.90 -7.14 -5.51
N TYR A 136 15.47 -8.21 -6.19
CA TYR A 136 16.06 -8.67 -7.45
C TYR A 136 14.99 -8.84 -8.50
N ALA A 137 15.21 -8.32 -9.71
CA ALA A 137 14.26 -8.43 -10.81
C ALA A 137 14.98 -8.74 -12.13
N ILE A 138 14.27 -9.37 -13.06
CA ILE A 138 14.77 -9.74 -14.38
C ILE A 138 14.28 -8.70 -15.39
N GLY A 139 15.21 -8.14 -16.17
CA GLY A 139 14.89 -7.32 -17.33
C GLY A 139 15.57 -7.86 -18.58
N LYS A 140 14.85 -7.90 -19.72
CA LYS A 140 15.48 -8.25 -21.00
C LYS A 140 16.53 -7.20 -21.36
N ALA A 141 17.75 -7.64 -21.64
CA ALA A 141 18.88 -6.74 -21.86
C ALA A 141 18.63 -5.75 -23.01
N ALA A 142 17.87 -6.17 -24.02
CA ALA A 142 17.49 -5.29 -25.12
C ALA A 142 16.65 -4.08 -24.66
N HIS A 143 15.82 -4.22 -23.63
CA HIS A 143 14.81 -3.22 -23.25
C HIS A 143 15.14 -2.42 -21.99
N VAL A 144 16.01 -2.92 -21.11
CA VAL A 144 16.39 -2.16 -19.89
C VAL A 144 16.92 -0.77 -20.25
N ALA A 145 16.59 0.23 -19.44
CA ALA A 145 17.19 1.55 -19.61
C ALA A 145 18.67 1.48 -19.24
N ARG A 146 19.56 2.06 -20.06
CA ARG A 146 20.97 2.25 -19.68
C ARG A 146 21.06 3.55 -18.90
N ILE A 147 21.29 3.46 -17.59
CA ILE A 147 21.34 4.63 -16.71
C ILE A 147 22.81 5.07 -16.56
N PRO A 148 23.14 6.33 -16.86
CA PRO A 148 24.48 6.87 -16.60
C PRO A 148 24.86 6.80 -15.12
N LYS A 149 26.14 6.56 -14.82
CA LYS A 149 26.65 6.37 -13.45
C LYS A 149 26.55 7.60 -12.55
N ASP A 150 26.48 8.77 -13.17
CA ASP A 150 26.32 10.07 -12.53
C ASP A 150 24.84 10.42 -12.27
N CYS A 151 23.90 9.57 -12.66
CA CYS A 151 22.50 9.72 -12.29
C CYS A 151 22.20 9.11 -10.93
N ASP A 152 21.47 9.87 -10.11
CA ASP A 152 20.87 9.36 -8.88
C ASP A 152 19.77 8.34 -9.21
N LEU A 153 19.89 7.14 -8.64
CA LEU A 153 19.00 6.01 -8.94
C LEU A 153 17.60 6.23 -8.40
N GLU A 154 17.45 6.93 -7.28
CA GLU A 154 16.16 7.23 -6.68
C GLU A 154 15.39 8.24 -7.55
N ALA A 155 16.03 9.36 -7.83
CA ALA A 155 15.44 10.47 -8.55
C ALA A 155 15.15 10.14 -10.03
N ILE A 156 15.86 9.16 -10.62
CA ILE A 156 15.62 8.74 -12.01
C ILE A 156 14.50 7.69 -12.13
N ALA A 157 14.13 6.97 -11.06
CA ALA A 157 13.12 5.91 -11.14
C ALA A 157 11.78 6.40 -11.75
N PRO A 158 11.21 7.56 -11.34
CA PRO A 158 9.99 8.09 -11.97
C PRO A 158 10.15 8.49 -13.44
N ILE A 159 11.38 8.74 -13.91
CA ILE A 159 11.67 9.04 -15.31
C ILE A 159 11.42 7.80 -16.18
N LEU A 160 11.59 6.60 -15.64
CA LEU A 160 11.46 5.33 -16.37
C LEU A 160 10.01 5.02 -16.78
N CYS A 161 9.01 5.68 -16.19
CA CYS A 161 7.62 5.59 -16.62
C CYS A 161 7.02 6.97 -16.92
N ALA A 162 6.74 7.78 -15.90
CA ALA A 162 6.05 9.06 -16.07
C ALA A 162 6.85 10.02 -16.96
N GLY A 163 8.15 10.18 -16.70
CA GLY A 163 9.02 11.04 -17.50
C GLY A 163 9.13 10.60 -18.96
N LEU A 164 9.41 9.32 -19.20
CA LEU A 164 9.46 8.73 -20.54
C LEU A 164 8.14 8.87 -21.31
N THR A 165 7.02 8.63 -20.63
CA THR A 165 5.68 8.69 -21.24
C THR A 165 5.36 10.09 -21.74
N VAL A 166 5.60 11.12 -20.93
CA VAL A 166 5.30 12.50 -21.35
C VAL A 166 6.32 13.04 -22.36
N TYR A 167 7.58 12.60 -22.29
CA TYR A 167 8.58 12.90 -23.32
C TYR A 167 8.14 12.37 -24.69
N LYS A 168 7.71 11.10 -24.73
CA LYS A 168 7.14 10.50 -25.95
C LYS A 168 5.89 11.22 -26.42
N ALA A 169 4.98 11.58 -25.51
CA ALA A 169 3.75 12.31 -25.85
C ALA A 169 4.03 13.69 -26.46
N LEU A 170 5.02 14.41 -25.94
CA LEU A 170 5.46 15.69 -26.52
C LEU A 170 6.04 15.50 -27.93
N LYS A 171 6.86 14.46 -28.17
CA LYS A 171 7.31 14.12 -29.53
C LYS A 171 6.16 13.76 -30.47
N ALA A 172 5.21 12.95 -29.99
CA ALA A 172 4.04 12.52 -30.77
C ALA A 172 3.11 13.69 -31.15
N SER A 173 3.11 14.75 -30.36
CA SER A 173 2.34 15.97 -30.64
C SER A 173 2.81 16.70 -31.91
N GLY A 174 4.09 16.60 -32.25
CA GLY A 174 4.70 17.34 -33.36
C GLY A 174 4.87 18.85 -33.10
N ALA A 175 4.64 19.32 -31.86
CA ALA A 175 4.86 20.71 -31.49
C ALA A 175 6.34 21.11 -31.66
N ARG A 176 6.58 22.33 -32.11
CA ARG A 176 7.90 22.90 -32.41
C ARG A 176 8.25 24.02 -31.43
N PRO A 177 9.54 24.33 -31.21
CA PRO A 177 9.94 25.45 -30.37
C PRO A 177 9.17 26.74 -30.70
N GLY A 178 8.73 27.47 -29.66
CA GLY A 178 7.88 28.66 -29.76
C GLY A 178 6.37 28.36 -29.82
N GLN A 179 5.95 27.10 -29.86
CA GLN A 179 4.54 26.72 -29.93
C GLN A 179 3.94 26.42 -28.56
N HIS A 180 2.63 26.66 -28.43
CA HIS A 180 1.89 26.44 -27.19
C HIS A 180 1.43 24.99 -27.07
N VAL A 181 1.59 24.42 -25.89
CA VAL A 181 1.12 23.08 -25.55
C VAL A 181 0.26 23.15 -24.29
N ALA A 182 -1.02 22.82 -24.41
CA ALA A 182 -1.88 22.66 -23.24
C ALA A 182 -1.62 21.30 -22.59
N ILE A 183 -1.39 21.32 -21.28
CA ILE A 183 -1.15 20.13 -20.46
C ILE A 183 -2.31 20.02 -19.49
N VAL A 184 -3.17 19.02 -19.67
CA VAL A 184 -4.35 18.81 -18.83
C VAL A 184 -4.02 17.82 -17.71
N GLY A 185 -4.22 18.22 -16.45
CA GLY A 185 -3.70 17.52 -15.28
C GLY A 185 -2.25 17.94 -14.96
N ALA A 186 -1.93 19.21 -15.21
CA ALA A 186 -0.57 19.75 -15.16
C ALA A 186 0.08 19.71 -13.77
N GLY A 187 -0.70 19.78 -12.69
CA GLY A 187 -0.20 19.72 -11.33
C GLY A 187 -0.06 18.30 -10.77
N GLY A 188 -0.38 17.27 -11.56
CA GLY A 188 -0.14 15.87 -11.21
C GLY A 188 1.28 15.41 -11.51
N GLY A 189 1.59 14.14 -11.19
CA GLY A 189 2.92 13.54 -11.40
C GLY A 189 3.39 13.63 -12.85
N LEU A 190 2.61 13.13 -13.81
CA LEU A 190 2.93 13.25 -15.25
C LEU A 190 2.97 14.72 -15.70
N GLY A 191 2.02 15.54 -15.24
CA GLY A 191 1.94 16.96 -15.59
C GLY A 191 3.20 17.74 -15.23
N SER A 192 3.75 17.47 -14.05
CA SER A 192 4.98 18.12 -13.58
C SER A 192 6.18 17.82 -14.48
N PHE A 193 6.30 16.60 -15.00
CA PHE A 193 7.32 16.25 -15.99
C PHE A 193 7.02 16.88 -17.35
N ALA A 194 5.76 16.87 -17.78
CA ALA A 194 5.36 17.43 -19.07
C ALA A 194 5.68 18.92 -19.18
N ILE A 195 5.47 19.71 -18.10
CA ILE A 195 5.83 21.14 -18.07
C ILE A 195 7.34 21.30 -18.27
N GLN A 196 8.15 20.56 -17.50
CA GLN A 196 9.60 20.68 -17.54
C GLN A 196 10.18 20.27 -18.90
N TYR A 197 9.72 19.15 -19.46
CA TYR A 197 10.12 18.72 -20.82
C TYR A 197 9.68 19.71 -21.87
N ALA A 198 8.43 20.19 -21.83
CA ALA A 198 7.94 21.17 -22.79
C ALA A 198 8.79 22.44 -22.76
N LYS A 199 9.09 22.98 -21.57
CA LYS A 199 9.99 24.12 -21.41
C LYS A 199 11.40 23.83 -21.93
N ALA A 200 11.98 22.68 -21.58
CA ALA A 200 13.32 22.28 -22.03
C ALA A 200 13.41 22.04 -23.55
N MET A 201 12.29 21.71 -24.18
CA MET A 201 12.13 21.57 -25.64
C MET A 201 11.82 22.90 -26.34
N GLY A 202 11.78 24.02 -25.62
CA GLY A 202 11.49 25.34 -26.15
C GLY A 202 10.01 25.59 -26.46
N LEU A 203 9.10 24.77 -25.90
CA LEU A 203 7.65 24.93 -26.03
C LEU A 203 7.11 25.86 -24.94
N HIS A 204 5.87 26.27 -25.10
CA HIS A 204 5.15 27.20 -24.23
C HIS A 204 4.03 26.45 -23.48
N PRO A 205 4.27 25.94 -22.26
CA PRO A 205 3.33 25.08 -21.57
C PRO A 205 2.18 25.91 -20.97
N ILE A 206 0.94 25.59 -21.35
CA ILE A 206 -0.29 26.08 -20.72
C ILE A 206 -0.76 25.00 -19.76
N ALA A 207 -0.60 25.23 -18.46
CA ALA A 207 -1.01 24.31 -17.41
C ALA A 207 -2.52 24.41 -17.14
N ILE A 208 -3.21 23.28 -17.10
CA ILE A 208 -4.63 23.20 -16.75
C ILE A 208 -4.77 22.23 -15.57
N ASP A 209 -5.14 22.76 -14.40
CA ASP A 209 -5.42 21.99 -13.19
C ASP A 209 -6.29 22.82 -12.21
N GLY A 210 -6.55 22.36 -10.99
CA GLY A 210 -7.43 23.03 -10.03
C GLY A 210 -6.72 23.43 -8.74
N GLY A 211 -6.93 24.67 -8.28
CA GLY A 211 -6.46 25.18 -6.99
C GLY A 211 -5.11 25.91 -7.04
N GLU A 212 -4.89 26.74 -6.01
CA GLU A 212 -3.76 27.68 -5.95
C GLU A 212 -2.41 27.01 -5.67
N ASP A 213 -2.39 25.92 -4.89
CA ASP A 213 -1.15 25.18 -4.64
C ASP A 213 -0.58 24.59 -5.94
N LYS A 214 -1.45 24.06 -6.79
CA LYS A 214 -1.06 23.54 -8.12
C LYS A 214 -0.68 24.67 -9.07
N ARG A 215 -1.30 25.85 -8.99
CA ARG A 215 -0.88 27.05 -9.73
C ARG A 215 0.57 27.39 -9.41
N ARG A 216 0.91 27.51 -8.12
CA ARG A 216 2.26 27.83 -7.67
C ARG A 216 3.28 26.83 -8.21
N VAL A 217 3.04 25.54 -8.00
CA VAL A 217 3.93 24.47 -8.46
C VAL A 217 4.09 24.47 -9.99
N CYS A 218 3.00 24.56 -10.75
CA CYS A 218 3.10 24.58 -12.22
C CYS A 218 3.89 25.79 -12.72
N THR A 219 3.72 26.95 -12.09
CA THR A 219 4.43 28.19 -12.44
C THR A 219 5.92 28.06 -12.13
N GLU A 220 6.30 27.53 -10.96
CA GLU A 220 7.70 27.27 -10.58
C GLU A 220 8.39 26.29 -11.54
N LEU A 221 7.67 25.26 -12.00
CA LEU A 221 8.17 24.29 -12.99
C LEU A 221 8.30 24.90 -14.40
N GLY A 222 7.72 26.09 -14.62
CA GLY A 222 7.87 26.87 -15.84
C GLY A 222 6.70 26.81 -16.81
N ALA A 223 5.49 26.57 -16.32
CA ALA A 223 4.28 26.85 -17.09
C ALA A 223 4.21 28.35 -17.42
N GLN A 224 3.92 28.68 -18.67
CA GLN A 224 3.76 30.06 -19.13
C GLN A 224 2.41 30.65 -18.70
N SER A 225 1.39 29.82 -18.56
CA SER A 225 0.07 30.21 -18.10
C SER A 225 -0.56 29.06 -17.32
N TYR A 226 -1.43 29.41 -16.37
CA TYR A 226 -2.17 28.44 -15.57
C TYR A 226 -3.66 28.75 -15.59
N ILE A 227 -4.45 27.77 -16.02
CA ILE A 227 -5.90 27.85 -16.08
C ILE A 227 -6.49 26.95 -15.01
N ASP A 228 -7.23 27.58 -14.08
CA ASP A 228 -7.90 26.88 -13.00
C ASP A 228 -9.30 26.44 -13.43
N PHE A 229 -9.48 25.13 -13.66
CA PHE A 229 -10.77 24.62 -14.12
C PHE A 229 -11.87 24.68 -13.05
N THR A 230 -11.52 24.90 -11.78
CA THR A 230 -12.48 24.99 -10.67
C THR A 230 -13.12 26.36 -10.56
N THR A 231 -12.44 27.40 -11.06
CA THR A 231 -12.92 28.79 -11.04
C THR A 231 -13.22 29.36 -12.42
N SER A 232 -12.83 28.67 -13.49
CA SER A 232 -13.11 29.07 -14.87
C SER A 232 -14.60 28.92 -15.20
N ASN A 233 -15.19 29.99 -15.74
CA ASN A 233 -16.56 29.96 -16.28
C ASN A 233 -16.60 29.33 -17.68
N ASP A 234 -15.51 29.45 -18.44
CA ASP A 234 -15.36 28.90 -19.79
C ASP A 234 -13.91 28.47 -20.04
N ILE A 235 -13.65 27.19 -19.79
CA ILE A 235 -12.30 26.61 -19.95
C ILE A 235 -11.82 26.65 -21.40
N VAL A 236 -12.74 26.62 -22.38
CA VAL A 236 -12.38 26.58 -23.80
C VAL A 236 -11.80 27.93 -24.21
N GLU A 237 -12.51 29.01 -23.86
CA GLU A 237 -12.06 30.37 -24.17
C GLU A 237 -10.81 30.76 -23.38
N ASP A 238 -10.72 30.37 -22.10
CA ASP A 238 -9.55 30.64 -21.27
C ASP A 238 -8.28 29.99 -21.84
N VAL A 239 -8.36 28.73 -22.30
CA VAL A 239 -7.23 28.03 -22.92
C VAL A 239 -6.85 28.64 -24.27
N LYS A 240 -7.83 29.05 -25.09
CA LYS A 240 -7.55 29.76 -26.34
C LYS A 240 -6.81 31.06 -26.10
N LYS A 241 -7.28 31.91 -25.17
CA LYS A 241 -6.63 33.18 -24.84
C LYS A 241 -5.19 32.99 -24.33
N ALA A 242 -4.94 31.92 -23.58
CA ALA A 242 -3.60 31.60 -23.08
C ALA A 242 -2.57 31.27 -24.17
N SER A 243 -3.01 30.98 -25.40
CA SER A 243 -2.10 30.76 -26.55
C SER A 243 -1.57 32.05 -27.21
N GLY A 244 -1.90 33.22 -26.63
CA GLY A 244 -1.42 34.53 -27.07
C GLY A 244 -2.14 35.10 -28.29
N ASP A 245 -2.40 34.28 -29.31
CA ASP A 245 -3.14 34.65 -30.52
C ASP A 245 -4.66 34.40 -30.42
N GLY A 246 -5.12 33.76 -29.34
CA GLY A 246 -6.53 33.42 -29.13
C GLY A 246 -7.04 32.26 -30.00
N LEU A 247 -6.18 31.58 -30.77
CA LEU A 247 -6.58 30.53 -31.70
C LEU A 247 -6.53 29.13 -31.09
N GLY A 248 -5.86 28.98 -29.94
CA GLY A 248 -5.67 27.70 -29.26
C GLY A 248 -4.23 27.19 -29.32
N PRO A 249 -3.88 26.22 -28.46
CA PRO A 249 -2.56 25.61 -28.46
C PRO A 249 -2.33 24.77 -29.72
N ASN A 250 -1.06 24.59 -30.09
CA ASN A 250 -0.62 23.71 -31.18
C ASN A 250 -0.74 22.23 -30.81
N ALA A 251 -0.65 21.91 -29.52
CA ALA A 251 -0.84 20.56 -29.01
C ALA A 251 -1.60 20.55 -27.68
N VAL A 252 -2.28 19.43 -27.41
CA VAL A 252 -2.92 19.15 -26.13
C VAL A 252 -2.44 17.79 -25.65
N LEU A 253 -1.88 17.73 -24.44
CA LEU A 253 -1.58 16.49 -23.74
C LEU A 253 -2.66 16.21 -22.70
N LEU A 254 -3.41 15.15 -22.90
CA LEU A 254 -4.47 14.70 -21.99
C LEU A 254 -3.90 13.70 -20.99
N LEU A 255 -3.52 14.18 -19.80
CA LEU A 255 -2.95 13.38 -18.71
C LEU A 255 -3.98 13.10 -17.59
N ALA A 256 -5.15 13.76 -17.65
CA ALA A 256 -6.19 13.63 -16.63
C ALA A 256 -6.83 12.23 -16.62
N VAL A 257 -7.28 11.83 -15.43
CA VAL A 257 -7.98 10.56 -15.17
C VAL A 257 -9.51 10.72 -15.18
N SER A 258 -10.02 11.84 -15.69
CA SER A 258 -11.44 12.10 -15.88
C SER A 258 -11.76 12.21 -17.37
N GLU A 259 -12.98 11.83 -17.76
CA GLU A 259 -13.39 11.82 -19.16
C GLU A 259 -13.63 13.24 -19.71
N LYS A 260 -14.15 14.17 -18.90
CA LYS A 260 -14.57 15.51 -19.35
C LYS A 260 -13.50 16.25 -20.18
N PRO A 261 -12.22 16.29 -19.79
CA PRO A 261 -11.14 16.83 -20.63
C PRO A 261 -11.05 16.29 -22.06
N PHE A 262 -11.31 14.99 -22.26
CA PHE A 262 -11.25 14.33 -23.56
C PHE A 262 -12.36 14.84 -24.50
N GLN A 263 -13.49 15.30 -23.95
CA GLN A 263 -14.59 15.88 -24.73
C GLN A 263 -14.38 17.37 -25.08
N GLN A 264 -13.51 18.06 -24.33
CA GLN A 264 -13.29 19.51 -24.49
C GLN A 264 -12.11 19.84 -25.39
N ALA A 265 -11.13 18.94 -25.53
CA ALA A 265 -9.87 19.21 -26.24
C ALA A 265 -10.03 19.71 -27.68
N SER A 266 -10.99 19.15 -28.43
CA SER A 266 -11.29 19.54 -29.82
C SER A 266 -11.85 20.97 -29.95
N GLN A 267 -12.39 21.51 -28.85
CA GLN A 267 -13.03 22.82 -28.84
C GLN A 267 -12.02 23.97 -28.70
N TYR A 268 -10.89 23.74 -28.02
CA TYR A 268 -9.86 24.76 -27.81
C TYR A 268 -8.55 24.56 -28.58
N ILE A 269 -8.26 23.37 -29.14
CA ILE A 269 -7.08 23.17 -30.00
C ILE A 269 -7.11 24.09 -31.23
N ARG A 270 -5.98 24.57 -31.75
CA ARG A 270 -6.00 25.33 -33.03
C ARG A 270 -6.15 24.42 -34.25
N SER A 271 -6.45 24.99 -35.43
CA SER A 271 -6.42 24.25 -36.70
C SER A 271 -5.04 23.64 -36.96
N LYS A 272 -5.01 22.41 -37.50
CA LYS A 272 -3.82 21.56 -37.68
C LYS A 272 -3.14 21.12 -36.37
N GLY A 273 -3.73 21.42 -35.22
CA GLY A 273 -3.19 21.00 -33.93
C GLY A 273 -3.36 19.51 -33.65
N THR A 274 -2.61 19.01 -32.68
CA THR A 274 -2.60 17.59 -32.28
C THR A 274 -3.05 17.41 -30.83
N ILE A 275 -4.11 16.63 -30.64
CA ILE A 275 -4.53 16.13 -29.33
C ILE A 275 -3.86 14.78 -29.11
N VAL A 276 -3.14 14.64 -27.99
CA VAL A 276 -2.40 13.43 -27.60
C VAL A 276 -3.04 12.87 -26.33
N CYS A 277 -3.70 11.72 -26.48
CA CYS A 277 -4.28 10.95 -25.38
C CYS A 277 -3.20 10.11 -24.70
N VAL A 278 -3.01 10.31 -23.40
CA VAL A 278 -2.02 9.58 -22.57
C VAL A 278 -2.69 8.93 -21.37
N GLY A 279 -3.54 9.68 -20.65
CA GLY A 279 -4.31 9.15 -19.53
C GLY A 279 -5.28 8.05 -19.99
N LEU A 280 -5.49 7.05 -19.13
CA LEU A 280 -6.35 5.89 -19.38
C LEU A 280 -7.52 5.82 -18.37
N PRO A 281 -8.45 6.79 -18.36
CA PRO A 281 -9.66 6.67 -17.54
C PRO A 281 -10.49 5.46 -17.96
N ALA A 282 -10.89 4.64 -16.99
CA ALA A 282 -11.69 3.44 -17.24
C ALA A 282 -13.02 3.79 -17.93
N ASN A 283 -13.39 3.03 -18.96
CA ASN A 283 -14.62 3.17 -19.75
C ASN A 283 -14.80 4.53 -20.46
N ALA A 284 -13.78 5.37 -20.53
CA ALA A 284 -13.85 6.64 -21.22
C ALA A 284 -13.77 6.47 -22.75
N PHE A 285 -14.41 7.39 -23.48
CA PHE A 285 -14.28 7.53 -24.92
C PHE A 285 -13.93 8.99 -25.28
N ILE A 286 -13.54 9.24 -26.53
CA ILE A 286 -13.31 10.58 -27.06
C ILE A 286 -14.35 10.91 -28.14
N LYS A 287 -15.10 12.00 -27.98
CA LYS A 287 -16.01 12.54 -29.01
C LYS A 287 -15.43 13.83 -29.57
N ALA A 288 -15.25 13.87 -30.89
CA ALA A 288 -14.91 15.07 -31.62
C ALA A 288 -15.93 15.28 -32.74
N PRO A 289 -16.49 16.50 -32.91
CA PRO A 289 -17.38 16.78 -34.04
C PRO A 289 -16.65 16.54 -35.36
N VAL A 290 -17.22 15.68 -36.21
CA VAL A 290 -16.59 15.27 -37.48
C VAL A 290 -16.34 16.48 -38.37
N PHE A 291 -17.33 17.36 -38.50
CA PHE A 291 -17.21 18.56 -39.33
C PHE A 291 -16.02 19.44 -38.90
N ASP A 292 -15.94 19.80 -37.62
CA ASP A 292 -14.83 20.62 -37.10
C ASP A 292 -13.49 19.90 -37.22
N THR A 293 -13.46 18.59 -36.97
CA THR A 293 -12.24 17.79 -37.07
C THR A 293 -11.68 17.81 -38.49
N VAL A 294 -12.54 17.67 -39.51
CA VAL A 294 -12.15 17.69 -40.92
C VAL A 294 -11.78 19.10 -41.37
N VAL A 295 -12.64 20.10 -41.13
CA VAL A 295 -12.45 21.47 -41.63
C VAL A 295 -11.22 22.13 -41.00
N ARG A 296 -10.92 21.83 -39.73
CA ARG A 296 -9.77 22.37 -39.01
C ARG A 296 -8.55 21.45 -39.09
N GLU A 297 -8.62 20.32 -39.80
CA GLU A 297 -7.55 19.32 -39.90
C GLU A 297 -6.98 18.91 -38.53
N ILE A 298 -7.85 18.68 -37.54
CA ILE A 298 -7.43 18.32 -36.17
C ILE A 298 -6.91 16.88 -36.15
N ASN A 299 -5.75 16.67 -35.52
CA ASN A 299 -5.18 15.34 -35.31
C ASN A 299 -5.52 14.85 -33.90
N ILE A 300 -6.01 13.61 -33.78
CA ILE A 300 -6.23 12.95 -32.49
C ILE A 300 -5.40 11.66 -32.49
N LYS A 301 -4.50 11.52 -31.52
CA LYS A 301 -3.54 10.40 -31.44
C LYS A 301 -3.48 9.84 -30.04
N GLY A 302 -3.30 8.52 -29.92
CA GLY A 302 -2.83 7.91 -28.68
C GLY A 302 -1.31 7.99 -28.60
N SER A 303 -0.78 8.21 -27.40
CA SER A 303 0.64 8.01 -27.10
C SER A 303 0.77 7.09 -25.90
N TYR A 304 1.40 5.94 -26.11
CA TYR A 304 1.67 4.97 -25.05
C TYR A 304 3.07 5.23 -24.44
N VAL A 305 3.75 4.19 -23.97
CA VAL A 305 5.12 4.28 -23.45
C VAL A 305 6.15 4.54 -24.57
N GLY A 306 7.31 5.07 -24.20
CA GLY A 306 8.42 5.32 -25.13
C GLY A 306 9.24 4.07 -25.45
N ASN A 307 9.96 4.11 -26.57
CA ASN A 307 10.90 3.06 -26.97
C ASN A 307 12.29 3.25 -26.33
N ARG A 308 13.28 2.47 -26.78
CA ARG A 308 14.65 2.52 -26.26
C ARG A 308 15.35 3.85 -26.52
N GLN A 309 15.13 4.45 -27.70
CA GLN A 309 15.67 5.76 -28.04
C GLN A 309 15.00 6.87 -27.23
N ASP A 310 13.66 6.83 -27.12
CA ASP A 310 12.91 7.77 -26.28
C ASP A 310 13.38 7.70 -24.81
N THR A 311 13.73 6.50 -24.33
CA THR A 311 14.30 6.29 -22.99
C THR A 311 15.63 7.00 -22.82
N ALA A 312 16.56 6.81 -23.76
CA ALA A 312 17.89 7.42 -23.70
C ALA A 312 17.82 8.96 -23.72
N GLU A 313 16.95 9.51 -24.57
CA GLU A 313 16.73 10.95 -24.67
C GLU A 313 16.12 11.52 -23.38
N ALA A 314 15.07 10.88 -22.83
CA ALA A 314 14.45 11.30 -21.58
C ALA A 314 15.45 11.31 -20.41
N ILE A 315 16.29 10.26 -20.30
CA ILE A 315 17.36 10.17 -19.30
C ILE A 315 18.39 11.29 -19.50
N ASP A 316 18.75 11.64 -20.73
CA ASP A 316 19.70 12.73 -20.99
C ASP A 316 19.18 14.10 -20.52
N PHE A 317 17.90 14.40 -20.72
CA PHE A 317 17.29 15.63 -20.18
C PHE A 317 17.35 15.67 -18.63
N PHE A 318 17.08 14.54 -17.97
CA PHE A 318 17.23 14.41 -16.52
C PHE A 318 18.69 14.58 -16.08
N ARG A 319 19.63 13.89 -16.74
CA ARG A 319 21.07 13.97 -16.46
C ARG A 319 21.61 15.39 -16.59
N ARG A 320 21.13 16.16 -17.57
CA ARG A 320 21.48 17.58 -17.75
C ARG A 320 20.85 18.51 -16.71
N GLY A 321 20.09 17.99 -15.74
CA GLY A 321 19.45 18.76 -14.66
C GLY A 321 18.25 19.59 -15.12
N LEU A 322 17.74 19.36 -16.34
CA LEU A 322 16.61 20.09 -16.90
C LEU A 322 15.26 19.58 -16.37
N ILE A 323 15.24 18.31 -15.96
CA ILE A 323 14.07 17.64 -15.42
C ILE A 323 14.41 17.20 -14.01
N LYS A 324 13.61 17.65 -13.06
CA LYS A 324 13.67 17.23 -11.66
C LYS A 324 12.44 16.40 -11.39
N ALA A 325 12.63 15.19 -10.88
CA ALA A 325 11.54 14.43 -10.29
C ALA A 325 11.15 15.14 -8.99
N PRO A 326 9.90 15.64 -8.85
CA PRO A 326 9.41 16.05 -7.55
C PRO A 326 9.27 14.77 -6.72
N VAL A 327 10.28 14.46 -5.91
CA VAL A 327 10.19 13.40 -4.91
C VAL A 327 9.25 13.90 -3.82
N VAL A 328 7.95 13.69 -4.02
CA VAL A 328 6.93 14.00 -3.02
C VAL A 328 6.95 12.89 -1.98
N GLY A 329 7.86 13.04 -1.01
CA GLY A 329 8.03 12.13 0.11
C GLY A 329 8.56 10.78 -0.33
N LEU A 330 9.79 10.48 0.08
CA LEU A 330 10.16 9.10 0.35
C LEU A 330 9.14 8.57 1.36
N SER A 331 8.15 7.83 0.87
CA SER A 331 7.51 6.86 1.73
C SER A 331 8.47 5.68 1.85
N GLU A 332 9.49 5.84 2.69
CA GLU A 332 9.70 4.76 3.63
C GLU A 332 8.31 4.40 4.14
N LEU A 333 7.91 3.13 4.08
CA LEU A 333 6.68 2.69 4.70
C LEU A 333 6.79 2.97 6.21
N GLN A 334 6.56 4.22 6.58
CA GLN A 334 6.62 4.76 7.91
C GLN A 334 5.24 4.53 8.50
N THR A 335 5.23 3.58 9.41
CA THR A 335 4.10 3.09 10.15
C THR A 335 4.53 3.23 11.62
N MET A 336 3.68 3.80 12.47
CA MET A 336 4.13 4.45 13.72
C MET A 336 3.61 3.83 15.02
N PRO A 337 4.49 3.60 16.01
CA PRO A 337 4.44 2.43 16.93
C PRO A 337 3.44 2.44 18.09
N LEU A 338 2.97 1.24 18.44
CA LEU A 338 2.34 0.92 19.73
C LEU A 338 3.36 0.35 20.73
N ILE A 339 3.49 0.96 21.91
CA ILE A 339 4.35 0.51 23.00
C ILE A 339 3.46 -0.05 24.12
N ILE A 340 3.57 -1.36 24.40
CA ILE A 340 2.77 -2.04 25.40
C ILE A 340 3.61 -2.22 26.68
N ILE A 341 3.23 -1.56 27.78
CA ILE A 341 3.96 -1.70 29.06
C ILE A 341 3.35 -2.83 29.89
N THR A 342 4.17 -3.72 30.43
CA THR A 342 3.72 -4.87 31.23
C THR A 342 4.62 -5.10 32.44
N GLY A 343 4.12 -5.81 33.46
CA GLY A 343 4.79 -6.01 34.75
C GLY A 343 3.79 -6.23 35.88
N PHE A 344 4.24 -6.70 37.04
CA PHE A 344 3.37 -6.99 38.19
C PHE A 344 2.53 -5.77 38.62
N PRO A 345 1.32 -5.95 39.20
CA PRO A 345 0.63 -4.86 39.90
C PRO A 345 1.59 -4.20 40.90
N THR A 346 1.60 -2.86 40.99
CA THR A 346 2.51 -2.05 41.83
C THR A 346 4.03 -2.15 41.54
N SER A 347 4.45 -2.77 40.43
CA SER A 347 5.87 -2.82 40.00
C SER A 347 6.45 -1.53 39.40
N GLY A 348 5.78 -0.39 39.51
CA GLY A 348 6.31 0.90 39.01
C GLY A 348 6.16 1.11 37.50
N LYS A 349 5.34 0.31 36.82
CA LYS A 349 4.96 0.48 35.40
C LYS A 349 4.60 1.91 35.05
N THR A 350 3.68 2.51 35.80
CA THR A 350 3.21 3.88 35.57
C THR A 350 4.33 4.90 35.73
N THR A 351 5.25 4.69 36.68
CA THR A 351 6.46 5.52 36.83
C THR A 351 7.34 5.42 35.59
N ARG A 352 7.64 4.20 35.11
CA ARG A 352 8.45 3.98 33.90
C ARG A 352 7.74 4.48 32.63
N ALA A 353 6.42 4.38 32.56
CA ALA A 353 5.61 4.91 31.46
C ALA A 353 5.71 6.43 31.34
N LYS A 354 5.64 7.14 32.48
CA LYS A 354 5.82 8.59 32.55
C LYS A 354 7.24 9.00 32.19
N GLN A 355 8.25 8.28 32.70
CA GLN A 355 9.66 8.52 32.31
C GLN A 355 9.86 8.36 30.80
N LEU A 356 9.31 7.29 30.20
CA LEU A 356 9.37 7.06 28.76
C LEU A 356 8.64 8.17 27.99
N HIS A 357 7.45 8.58 28.46
CA HIS A 357 6.69 9.67 27.86
C HIS A 357 7.49 10.98 27.85
N THR A 358 8.13 11.34 28.96
CA THR A 358 8.99 12.54 29.06
C THR A 358 10.18 12.43 28.11
N TYR A 359 10.89 11.30 28.14
CA TYR A 359 12.04 11.06 27.28
C TYR A 359 11.66 11.18 25.78
N LEU A 360 10.56 10.55 25.36
CA LEU A 360 10.10 10.61 23.97
C LEU A 360 9.65 12.03 23.60
N THR A 361 8.99 12.74 24.51
CA THR A 361 8.59 14.14 24.29
C THR A 361 9.80 15.03 24.02
N GLU A 362 10.88 14.88 24.79
CA GLU A 362 12.12 15.64 24.61
C GLU A 362 12.84 15.26 23.31
N ARG A 363 12.95 13.97 23.02
CA ARG A 363 13.59 13.46 21.81
C ARG A 363 12.85 13.91 20.54
N ILE A 364 11.51 13.93 20.57
CA ILE A 364 10.67 14.44 19.47
C ILE A 364 10.90 15.95 19.26
N LYS A 365 11.05 16.74 20.34
CA LYS A 365 11.32 18.18 20.26
C LYS A 365 12.72 18.51 19.71
N GLN A 366 13.70 17.65 19.93
CA GLN A 366 15.09 17.85 19.51
C GLN A 366 15.40 17.38 18.07
N ALA A 367 14.46 16.68 17.41
CA ALA A 367 14.64 16.21 16.05
C ALA A 367 14.69 17.39 15.05
N PRO A 368 15.65 17.43 14.10
CA PRO A 368 15.80 18.54 13.17
C PRO A 368 14.55 18.68 12.28
N SER A 369 13.92 19.84 12.34
CA SER A 369 12.70 20.17 11.60
C SER A 369 13.00 20.39 10.12
N SER A 370 12.84 19.36 9.29
CA SER A 370 12.62 19.56 7.85
C SER A 370 11.13 19.84 7.60
N ALA A 371 10.80 21.09 7.28
CA ALA A 371 9.52 21.58 6.73
C ALA A 371 8.20 21.10 7.42
N THR A 372 7.56 22.04 8.12
CA THR A 372 6.12 22.06 8.48
C THR A 372 5.55 20.87 9.28
N ASN A 373 5.29 21.11 10.58
CA ASN A 373 4.65 20.27 11.62
C ASN A 373 5.54 19.30 12.42
N PRO A 374 5.24 19.10 13.74
CA PRO A 374 5.98 18.16 14.58
C PRO A 374 5.87 16.73 14.03
N LYS A 375 7.01 16.05 13.93
CA LYS A 375 7.18 14.73 13.27
C LYS A 375 6.37 13.60 13.91
N TYR A 376 5.97 13.72 15.19
CA TYR A 376 5.21 12.70 15.94
C TYR A 376 4.26 13.35 16.96
N ARG A 377 3.06 12.78 17.15
CA ARG A 377 2.19 13.04 18.30
C ARG A 377 2.32 11.89 19.30
N LEU A 378 2.40 12.19 20.59
CA LEU A 378 2.59 11.20 21.63
C LEU A 378 1.31 11.07 22.46
N HIS A 379 0.85 9.83 22.66
CA HIS A 379 -0.31 9.51 23.49
C HIS A 379 0.11 8.57 24.60
N LEU A 380 -0.25 8.89 25.84
CA LEU A 380 -0.20 7.98 26.96
C LEU A 380 -1.64 7.55 27.27
N ILE A 381 -1.94 6.27 27.07
CA ILE A 381 -3.23 5.68 27.43
C ILE A 381 -3.00 4.77 28.63
N SER A 382 -3.77 5.00 29.69
CA SER A 382 -3.81 4.19 30.89
C SER A 382 -5.21 4.04 31.44
N ASP A 383 -5.39 3.10 32.37
CA ASP A 383 -6.63 2.94 33.14
C ASP A 383 -7.09 4.28 33.72
N GLN A 384 -6.16 5.09 34.23
CA GLN A 384 -6.47 6.38 34.82
C GLN A 384 -6.89 7.44 33.78
N THR A 385 -6.20 7.50 32.63
CA THR A 385 -6.61 8.44 31.55
C THR A 385 -8.02 8.15 31.01
N LEU A 386 -8.54 6.94 31.26
CA LEU A 386 -9.87 6.49 30.89
C LEU A 386 -10.84 6.41 32.07
N SER A 387 -10.43 6.88 33.26
CA SER A 387 -11.22 6.83 34.49
C SER A 387 -11.69 5.42 34.87
N ILE A 388 -10.89 4.39 34.58
CA ILE A 388 -11.14 3.00 34.93
C ILE A 388 -10.65 2.75 36.36
N SER A 389 -11.57 2.40 37.26
CA SER A 389 -11.24 2.09 38.66
C SER A 389 -10.47 0.76 38.78
N ARG A 390 -9.50 0.69 39.70
CA ARG A 390 -8.80 -0.57 40.04
C ARG A 390 -9.74 -1.65 40.56
N SER A 391 -10.88 -1.27 41.15
CA SER A 391 -11.91 -2.22 41.62
C SER A 391 -12.55 -3.03 40.49
N VAL A 392 -12.39 -2.61 39.23
CA VAL A 392 -12.85 -3.36 38.06
C VAL A 392 -12.15 -4.72 37.93
N TYR A 393 -10.93 -4.83 38.46
CA TYR A 393 -10.13 -6.05 38.50
C TYR A 393 -10.37 -6.90 39.76
N ASP A 394 -11.24 -6.45 40.67
CA ASP A 394 -11.57 -7.17 41.88
C ASP A 394 -12.64 -8.24 41.63
N LEU A 395 -12.23 -9.50 41.71
CA LEU A 395 -13.11 -10.66 41.52
C LEU A 395 -13.72 -11.18 42.82
N SER A 396 -13.34 -10.62 43.98
CA SER A 396 -13.88 -11.01 45.29
C SER A 396 -15.35 -10.59 45.45
N VAL A 397 -15.75 -9.52 44.77
CA VAL A 397 -17.10 -8.93 44.80
C VAL A 397 -18.12 -9.73 43.96
N LEU A 398 -17.66 -10.73 43.19
CA LEU A 398 -18.50 -11.52 42.27
C LEU A 398 -18.68 -12.97 42.78
N PRO A 399 -19.92 -13.51 42.74
CA PRO A 399 -20.20 -14.92 43.07
C PRO A 399 -19.35 -15.90 42.25
N ALA A 400 -18.93 -17.02 42.85
CA ALA A 400 -18.00 -17.98 42.24
C ALA A 400 -18.45 -18.50 40.84
N HIS A 401 -19.76 -18.58 40.58
CA HIS A 401 -20.33 -19.04 39.32
C HIS A 401 -20.29 -17.97 38.20
N THR A 402 -20.10 -16.69 38.53
CA THR A 402 -19.94 -15.57 37.57
C THR A 402 -18.48 -15.14 37.37
N ARG A 403 -17.53 -15.71 38.11
CA ARG A 403 -16.08 -15.47 37.93
C ARG A 403 -15.55 -15.91 36.56
N SER A 404 -16.26 -16.78 35.85
CA SER A 404 -15.95 -17.14 34.45
C SER A 404 -16.39 -16.07 33.44
N ALA A 405 -17.21 -15.10 33.85
CA ALA A 405 -17.83 -14.11 32.97
C ALA A 405 -17.17 -12.72 32.98
N ASN A 406 -16.22 -12.43 33.89
CA ASN A 406 -15.33 -11.25 33.98
C ASN A 406 -15.78 -9.99 33.20
N ALA A 407 -17.06 -9.59 33.36
CA ALA A 407 -17.69 -8.61 32.49
C ALA A 407 -17.07 -7.23 32.67
N SER A 408 -16.82 -6.84 33.93
CA SER A 408 -16.17 -5.58 34.30
C SER A 408 -14.77 -5.44 33.69
N GLU A 409 -13.93 -6.48 33.82
CA GLU A 409 -12.58 -6.50 33.25
C GLU A 409 -12.61 -6.53 31.71
N LYS A 410 -13.59 -7.22 31.12
CA LYS A 410 -13.82 -7.22 29.67
C LYS A 410 -14.21 -5.82 29.18
N ASP A 411 -15.05 -5.11 29.91
CA ASP A 411 -15.47 -3.75 29.59
C ASP A 411 -14.30 -2.75 29.72
N ALA A 412 -13.47 -2.88 30.76
CA ALA A 412 -12.23 -2.10 30.89
C ALA A 412 -11.29 -2.34 29.71
N ARG A 413 -11.04 -3.60 29.33
CA ARG A 413 -10.24 -3.90 28.12
C ARG A 413 -10.88 -3.37 26.84
N ALA A 414 -12.20 -3.41 26.70
CA ALA A 414 -12.89 -2.85 25.55
C ALA A 414 -12.73 -1.32 25.46
N ALA A 415 -12.81 -0.63 26.60
CA ALA A 415 -12.58 0.80 26.69
C ALA A 415 -11.13 1.17 26.31
N ILE A 416 -10.15 0.45 26.85
CA ILE A 416 -8.72 0.61 26.52
C ILE A 416 -8.48 0.32 25.03
N TYR A 417 -9.01 -0.79 24.52
CA TYR A 417 -8.88 -1.16 23.12
C TYR A 417 -9.46 -0.08 22.19
N GLY A 418 -10.66 0.44 22.53
CA GLY A 418 -11.28 1.52 21.80
C GLY A 418 -10.47 2.82 21.84
N ALA A 419 -9.85 3.14 22.98
CA ALA A 419 -8.97 4.30 23.10
C ALA A 419 -7.71 4.16 22.25
N VAL A 420 -7.01 3.04 22.33
CA VAL A 420 -5.82 2.74 21.52
C VAL A 420 -6.17 2.80 20.04
N LYS A 421 -7.23 2.10 19.62
CA LYS A 421 -7.69 2.05 18.22
C LYS A 421 -8.01 3.44 17.64
N ARG A 422 -8.57 4.35 18.44
CA ARG A 422 -8.93 5.71 17.97
C ARG A 422 -7.73 6.57 17.63
N VAL A 423 -6.60 6.38 18.33
CA VAL A 423 -5.41 7.23 18.19
C VAL A 423 -4.31 6.57 17.38
N LEU A 424 -4.39 5.26 17.18
CA LEU A 424 -3.40 4.49 16.43
C LEU A 424 -3.39 4.95 14.96
N SER A 425 -2.29 5.58 14.54
CA SER A 425 -2.14 6.07 13.17
C SER A 425 -0.66 6.05 12.74
N ASP A 426 -0.41 6.51 11.52
CA ASP A 426 0.91 6.74 10.96
C ASP A 426 1.58 8.04 11.45
N LYS A 427 0.99 8.76 12.41
CA LYS A 427 1.51 10.02 13.00
C LYS A 427 1.60 10.01 14.53
N ASP A 428 1.21 8.90 15.16
CA ASP A 428 1.02 8.80 16.61
C ASP A 428 1.90 7.69 17.21
N ILE A 429 2.64 8.01 18.27
CA ILE A 429 3.26 7.01 19.17
C ILE A 429 2.31 6.80 20.33
N VAL A 430 1.90 5.56 20.56
CA VAL A 430 0.95 5.23 21.63
C VAL A 430 1.67 4.43 22.71
N ILE A 431 1.84 5.01 23.89
CA ILE A 431 2.27 4.31 25.10
C ILE A 431 1.02 3.80 25.80
N LEU A 432 0.88 2.48 25.92
CA LEU A 432 -0.19 1.84 26.66
C LEU A 432 0.32 1.37 28.03
N ASP A 433 0.03 2.16 29.07
CA ASP A 433 0.25 1.81 30.47
C ASP A 433 -0.99 1.14 31.05
N GLY A 434 -0.99 -0.18 31.06
CA GLY A 434 -2.05 -0.99 31.67
C GLY A 434 -1.46 -2.20 32.36
N LEU A 435 -2.31 -3.06 32.91
CA LEU A 435 -1.82 -4.30 33.51
C LEU A 435 -1.20 -5.22 32.44
N ASN A 436 -1.75 -5.25 31.22
CA ASN A 436 -1.22 -5.97 30.03
C ASN A 436 -0.65 -7.38 30.34
N TYR A 437 -1.32 -8.08 31.25
CA TYR A 437 -0.80 -9.22 32.02
C TYR A 437 -1.14 -10.57 31.40
N ILE A 438 -2.00 -10.60 30.38
CA ILE A 438 -2.43 -11.83 29.71
C ILE A 438 -1.91 -11.82 28.28
N LYS A 439 -1.33 -12.92 27.82
CA LYS A 439 -0.82 -13.11 26.47
C LYS A 439 -1.86 -12.83 25.40
N GLY A 440 -3.08 -13.36 25.56
CA GLY A 440 -4.18 -13.17 24.60
C GLY A 440 -4.52 -11.70 24.37
N TRP A 441 -4.41 -10.88 25.42
CA TRP A 441 -4.65 -9.44 25.35
C TRP A 441 -3.50 -8.71 24.62
N ARG A 442 -2.23 -9.02 24.92
CA ARG A 442 -1.09 -8.48 24.17
C ARG A 442 -1.13 -8.88 22.70
N TYR A 443 -1.54 -10.11 22.40
CA TYR A 443 -1.77 -10.58 21.03
C TYR A 443 -2.86 -9.80 20.30
N GLN A 444 -3.98 -9.49 20.96
CA GLN A 444 -5.04 -8.67 20.40
C GLN A 444 -4.55 -7.27 20.01
N LEU A 445 -3.80 -6.61 20.90
CA LEU A 445 -3.19 -5.31 20.66
C LEU A 445 -2.16 -5.35 19.52
N PHE A 446 -1.32 -6.39 19.49
CA PHE A 446 -0.40 -6.64 18.38
C PHE A 446 -1.13 -6.82 17.04
N CYS A 447 -2.27 -7.51 17.01
CA CYS A 447 -3.06 -7.66 15.80
C CYS A 447 -3.64 -6.33 15.31
N GLU A 448 -4.06 -5.45 16.22
CA GLU A 448 -4.53 -4.10 15.87
C GLU A 448 -3.41 -3.25 15.29
N ALA A 449 -2.24 -3.25 15.95
CA ALA A 449 -1.03 -2.62 15.44
C ALA A 449 -0.71 -3.11 14.02
N LYS A 450 -0.71 -4.43 13.81
CA LYS A 450 -0.48 -5.04 12.50
C LYS A 450 -1.57 -4.68 11.48
N ALA A 451 -2.82 -4.53 11.88
CA ALA A 451 -3.94 -4.19 11.00
C ALA A 451 -3.80 -2.78 10.42
N VAL A 452 -3.40 -1.80 11.24
CA VAL A 452 -3.05 -0.44 10.77
C VAL A 452 -1.58 -0.33 10.31
N ARG A 453 -0.92 -1.48 10.16
CA ARG A 453 0.44 -1.67 9.64
C ARG A 453 1.56 -1.08 10.50
N THR A 454 1.29 -0.76 11.76
CA THR A 454 2.28 -0.18 12.66
C THR A 454 3.14 -1.21 13.42
N PRO A 455 4.45 -0.96 13.65
CA PRO A 455 5.24 -1.68 14.65
C PRO A 455 4.60 -1.65 16.03
N SER A 456 4.87 -2.70 16.80
CA SER A 456 4.61 -2.69 18.23
C SER A 456 5.78 -3.29 18.97
N CYS A 457 5.98 -2.88 20.21
CA CYS A 457 6.96 -3.49 21.11
C CYS A 457 6.37 -3.65 22.51
N VAL A 458 7.01 -4.50 23.31
CA VAL A 458 6.65 -4.68 24.72
C VAL A 458 7.78 -4.15 25.59
N LEU A 459 7.44 -3.32 26.57
CA LEU A 459 8.33 -2.88 27.63
C LEU A 459 7.91 -3.55 28.93
N GLN A 460 8.70 -4.51 29.40
CA GLN A 460 8.51 -5.19 30.66
C GLN A 460 9.21 -4.44 31.79
N VAL A 461 8.49 -4.18 32.88
CA VAL A 461 9.09 -3.73 34.14
C VAL A 461 9.30 -4.96 35.04
N GLY A 462 10.57 -5.36 35.18
CA GLY A 462 11.02 -6.44 36.02
C GLY A 462 11.14 -5.99 37.47
N CYS A 463 10.35 -6.59 38.35
CA CYS A 463 10.35 -6.36 39.79
C CYS A 463 10.07 -7.69 40.49
N SER A 464 10.67 -7.95 41.65
CA SER A 464 10.37 -9.16 42.42
C SER A 464 8.93 -9.10 42.97
N LYS A 465 8.31 -10.27 43.20
CA LYS A 465 6.95 -10.32 43.75
C LYS A 465 6.91 -9.71 45.15
N GLU A 466 7.96 -9.93 45.92
CA GLU A 466 8.13 -9.43 47.29
C GLU A 466 8.18 -7.90 47.29
N MET A 467 9.05 -7.29 46.47
CA MET A 467 9.16 -5.83 46.33
C MET A 467 7.84 -5.21 45.85
N SER A 468 7.21 -5.83 44.85
CA SER A 468 5.93 -5.37 44.32
C SER A 468 4.82 -5.44 45.38
N ARG A 469 4.88 -6.43 46.30
CA ARG A 469 3.96 -6.58 47.43
C ARG A 469 4.20 -5.51 48.50
N GLU A 470 5.46 -5.30 48.91
CA GLU A 470 5.86 -4.27 49.87
C GLU A 470 5.36 -2.89 49.43
N VAL A 471 5.55 -2.53 48.15
CA VAL A 471 5.03 -1.27 47.60
C VAL A 471 3.50 -1.18 47.68
N ASN A 472 2.79 -2.29 47.48
CA ASN A 472 1.32 -2.31 47.62
C ASN A 472 0.88 -2.13 49.08
N GLU A 473 1.57 -2.78 50.03
CA GLU A 473 1.32 -2.67 51.46
C GLU A 473 1.62 -1.26 51.99
N GLU A 474 2.72 -0.65 51.55
CA GLU A 474 3.01 0.76 51.84
C GLU A 474 1.92 1.70 51.34
N ARG A 475 1.41 1.48 50.12
CA ARG A 475 0.30 2.27 49.56
C ARG A 475 -1.00 2.05 50.33
N LEU A 476 -1.28 0.84 50.82
CA LEU A 476 -2.43 0.56 51.69
C LEU A 476 -2.33 1.28 53.03
N ALA A 477 -1.11 1.38 53.59
CA ALA A 477 -0.86 2.06 54.86
C ALA A 477 -1.01 3.59 54.76
N ARG A 478 -0.82 4.18 53.57
CA ARG A 478 -0.87 5.64 53.32
C ARG A 478 -2.28 6.24 53.11
N ARG A 479 -3.39 5.53 53.40
CA ARG A 479 -4.79 5.89 53.06
C ARG A 479 -5.07 7.41 52.91
N PRO A 480 -5.57 7.89 51.75
CA PRO A 480 -6.05 9.27 51.61
C PRO A 480 -7.40 9.49 52.32
N GLU A 481 -7.62 10.66 52.91
CA GLU A 481 -8.87 11.08 53.60
C GLU A 481 -10.09 11.30 52.67
N ARG A 482 -9.98 11.00 51.37
CA ARG A 482 -11.09 11.11 50.39
C ARG A 482 -11.13 9.92 49.45
N GLU A 483 -12.29 9.26 49.36
CA GLU A 483 -12.55 8.08 48.49
C GLU A 483 -12.71 8.42 46.99
N ASP A 484 -12.83 9.70 46.62
CA ASP A 484 -13.25 10.12 45.27
C ASP A 484 -12.12 10.56 44.31
N ALA A 485 -10.85 10.32 44.64
CA ALA A 485 -9.73 10.62 43.74
C ALA A 485 -9.19 9.32 43.11
N ALA A 486 -9.26 9.20 41.79
CA ALA A 486 -8.56 8.16 41.02
C ALA A 486 -7.04 8.36 41.14
N ASP A 487 -6.47 7.87 42.24
CA ASP A 487 -5.06 8.02 42.58
C ASP A 487 -4.20 7.08 41.71
N GLU A 488 -3.28 7.66 40.91
CA GLU A 488 -2.37 6.92 40.03
C GLU A 488 -1.49 5.95 40.81
N GLU A 489 -1.23 6.24 42.07
CA GLU A 489 -0.41 5.42 42.96
C GLU A 489 -1.24 4.65 44.01
N GLY A 490 -2.55 4.53 43.79
CA GLY A 490 -3.43 3.75 44.67
C GLY A 490 -3.02 2.27 44.79
N ALA A 491 -3.32 1.70 45.95
CA ALA A 491 -3.13 0.27 46.21
C ALA A 491 -4.22 -0.61 45.60
N TYR A 492 -3.91 -1.88 45.41
CA TYR A 492 -4.90 -2.93 45.18
C TYR A 492 -5.28 -3.58 46.51
N ALA A 493 -6.55 -4.00 46.63
CA ALA A 493 -6.96 -4.86 47.73
C ALA A 493 -6.11 -6.15 47.75
N PRO A 494 -5.72 -6.69 48.93
CA PRO A 494 -4.78 -7.81 49.02
C PRO A 494 -5.17 -9.03 48.17
N GLU A 495 -6.44 -9.45 48.21
CA GLU A 495 -6.93 -10.60 47.42
C GLU A 495 -6.88 -10.34 45.91
N SER A 496 -7.21 -9.11 45.49
CA SER A 496 -7.13 -8.68 44.09
C SER A 496 -5.70 -8.63 43.59
N TRP A 497 -4.77 -8.14 44.43
CA TRP A 497 -3.35 -8.07 44.10
C TRP A 497 -2.77 -9.48 43.87
N GLU A 498 -3.03 -10.41 44.78
CA GLU A 498 -2.62 -11.82 44.65
C GLU A 498 -3.22 -12.48 43.40
N ASN A 499 -4.50 -12.21 43.10
CA ASN A 499 -5.14 -12.71 41.89
C ASN A 499 -4.47 -12.20 40.61
N LEU A 500 -4.14 -10.91 40.56
CA LEU A 500 -3.47 -10.29 39.42
C LEU A 500 -2.04 -10.83 39.23
N ILE A 501 -1.31 -11.08 40.31
CA ILE A 501 0.00 -11.74 40.26
C ILE A 501 -0.12 -13.16 39.70
N PHE A 502 -1.11 -13.93 40.18
CA PHE A 502 -1.32 -15.30 39.71
C PHE A 502 -1.65 -15.38 38.22
N ARG A 503 -2.39 -14.38 37.70
CA ARG A 503 -2.79 -14.29 36.29
C ARG A 503 -1.74 -13.65 35.39
N TYR A 504 -0.62 -13.18 35.95
CA TYR A 504 0.42 -12.52 35.19
C TYR A 504 1.21 -13.53 34.36
N GLU A 505 1.12 -13.40 33.05
CA GLU A 505 1.86 -14.16 32.06
C GLU A 505 3.02 -13.31 31.54
N GLU A 506 4.24 -13.69 31.94
CA GLU A 506 5.47 -13.02 31.52
C GLU A 506 5.58 -12.93 29.98
N PRO A 507 5.98 -11.77 29.44
CA PRO A 507 6.19 -11.62 28.01
C PRO A 507 7.38 -12.45 27.55
N ASN A 508 7.29 -13.00 26.33
CA ASN A 508 8.32 -13.88 25.79
C ASN A 508 8.87 -13.33 24.46
N ALA A 509 10.13 -12.91 24.46
CA ALA A 509 10.83 -12.36 23.30
C ALA A 509 10.87 -13.29 22.07
N MET A 510 10.67 -14.60 22.23
CA MET A 510 10.60 -15.56 21.13
C MET A 510 9.24 -15.55 20.42
N THR A 511 8.23 -14.94 21.01
CA THR A 511 6.88 -14.87 20.45
C THR A 511 6.67 -13.57 19.66
N ARG A 512 5.93 -13.68 18.55
CA ARG A 512 5.81 -12.57 17.59
C ARG A 512 5.12 -11.33 18.14
N TRP A 513 4.19 -11.50 19.09
CA TRP A 513 3.40 -10.40 19.68
C TRP A 513 4.07 -9.75 20.90
N ASP A 514 5.10 -10.38 21.47
CA ASP A 514 5.89 -9.79 22.55
C ASP A 514 7.27 -9.29 22.07
N SER A 515 7.64 -9.54 20.81
CA SER A 515 8.91 -9.11 20.20
C SER A 515 8.72 -7.84 19.34
N PRO A 516 9.63 -6.83 19.43
CA PRO A 516 10.78 -6.77 20.34
C PRO A 516 10.37 -6.53 21.79
N LEU A 517 11.02 -7.25 22.70
CA LEU A 517 10.84 -7.15 24.15
C LEU A 517 12.00 -6.38 24.77
N PHE A 518 11.68 -5.33 25.50
CA PHE A 518 12.62 -4.55 26.31
C PHE A 518 12.31 -4.78 27.77
N THR A 519 13.33 -4.81 28.63
CA THR A 519 13.16 -5.03 30.07
C THR A 519 13.86 -3.90 30.82
N LEU A 520 13.12 -3.26 31.73
CA LEU A 520 13.64 -2.37 32.76
C LEU A 520 13.52 -3.06 34.10
N ILE A 521 14.61 -3.18 34.84
CA ILE A 521 14.61 -3.72 36.19
C ILE A 521 14.30 -2.58 37.15
N TRP A 522 13.59 -2.88 38.25
CA TRP A 522 13.22 -1.90 39.27
C TRP A 522 14.42 -1.05 39.75
N GLU A 523 15.57 -1.69 39.94
CA GLU A 523 16.82 -1.10 40.43
C GLU A 523 17.61 -0.31 39.36
N ASP A 524 17.16 -0.32 38.09
CA ASP A 524 17.87 0.37 37.02
C ASP A 524 17.92 1.88 37.29
N GLY A 525 19.15 2.41 37.32
CA GLY A 525 19.43 3.83 37.42
C GLY A 525 19.06 4.60 36.14
N GLU A 526 19.27 5.92 36.16
CA GLU A 526 18.92 6.80 35.04
C GLU A 526 19.67 6.44 33.75
N GLU A 527 20.94 6.03 33.85
CA GLU A 527 21.76 5.70 32.69
C GLU A 527 21.30 4.40 32.01
N GLN A 528 21.04 3.34 32.77
CA GLN A 528 20.50 2.08 32.25
C GLN A 528 19.10 2.30 31.65
N THR A 529 18.26 3.06 32.35
CA THR A 529 16.92 3.41 31.88
C THR A 529 16.98 4.11 30.51
N LYS A 530 17.90 5.07 30.35
CA LYS A 530 18.12 5.78 29.10
C LYS A 530 18.60 4.87 27.97
N GLN A 531 19.53 3.95 28.24
CA GLN A 531 20.01 2.98 27.23
C GLN A 531 18.88 2.07 26.71
N VAL A 532 18.00 1.62 27.60
CA VAL A 532 16.82 0.84 27.20
C VAL A 532 15.87 1.69 26.36
N PHE A 533 15.64 2.95 26.73
CA PHE A 533 14.82 3.86 25.93
C PHE A 533 15.42 4.21 24.57
N ASP A 534 16.75 4.35 24.48
CA ASP A 534 17.47 4.53 23.22
C ASP A 534 17.29 3.30 22.31
N SER A 535 17.47 2.09 22.87
CA SER A 535 17.28 0.84 22.13
C SER A 535 15.83 0.62 21.68
N LEU A 536 14.88 0.99 22.54
CA LEU A 536 13.46 0.98 22.24
C LEU A 536 13.15 1.94 21.10
N TRP A 537 13.66 3.17 21.16
CA TRP A 537 13.53 4.16 20.10
C TRP A 537 14.07 3.64 18.77
N GLU A 538 15.27 3.06 18.74
CA GLU A 538 15.85 2.51 17.51
C GLU A 538 14.99 1.42 16.88
N ALA A 539 14.36 0.57 17.70
CA ALA A 539 13.50 -0.50 17.21
C ALA A 539 12.15 0.00 16.67
N ILE A 540 11.62 1.10 17.19
CA ILE A 540 10.25 1.57 16.88
C ILE A 540 10.20 2.83 16.01
N ALA A 541 11.26 3.63 15.97
CA ALA A 541 11.30 4.93 15.32
C ALA A 541 12.68 5.28 14.69
N GLY A 542 13.75 4.55 15.01
CA GLY A 542 15.08 4.72 14.41
C GLY A 542 15.33 3.85 13.18
N GLU A 543 16.58 3.84 12.71
CA GLU A 543 16.99 3.24 11.43
C GLU A 543 16.90 1.69 11.43
N ALA A 544 16.86 1.06 12.61
CA ALA A 544 16.78 -0.39 12.80
C ALA A 544 15.36 -0.97 12.70
N ARG A 545 14.36 -0.15 12.35
CA ARG A 545 12.94 -0.52 12.34
C ARG A 545 12.60 -1.56 11.25
N LYS A 546 11.92 -2.64 11.64
CA LYS A 546 11.43 -3.68 10.71
C LYS A 546 10.06 -3.31 10.12
N GLN A 547 9.91 -3.48 8.81
CA GLN A 547 8.65 -3.24 8.10
C GLN A 547 7.59 -4.31 8.47
N VAL A 548 6.41 -3.88 8.93
CA VAL A 548 5.32 -4.77 9.34
C VAL A 548 4.36 -5.03 8.17
N LYS A 549 4.30 -6.28 7.70
CA LYS A 549 3.36 -6.72 6.66
C LYS A 549 1.98 -7.04 7.27
N PRO A 550 0.86 -6.64 6.65
CA PRO A 550 -0.47 -6.96 7.15
C PRO A 550 -0.74 -8.47 7.09
N ASN A 551 -1.58 -8.98 7.99
CA ASN A 551 -2.08 -10.34 7.90
C ASN A 551 -3.21 -10.36 6.86
N GLN A 552 -3.15 -11.23 5.85
CA GLN A 552 -4.19 -11.27 4.80
C GLN A 552 -5.59 -11.51 5.36
N ALA A 553 -5.69 -12.20 6.50
CA ALA A 553 -6.95 -12.44 7.23
C ALA A 553 -7.51 -11.22 7.99
N THR A 554 -6.77 -10.12 8.17
CA THR A 554 -7.16 -8.97 9.03
C THR A 554 -7.11 -7.61 8.32
N VAL A 555 -6.99 -7.58 6.98
CA VAL A 555 -7.00 -6.32 6.21
C VAL A 555 -8.45 -5.78 6.13
N GLN A 556 -8.73 -4.70 6.86
CA GLN A 556 -9.98 -3.94 6.68
C GLN A 556 -10.01 -3.31 5.27
N ARG A 557 -11.09 -3.56 4.53
CA ARG A 557 -11.39 -2.94 3.23
C ARG A 557 -12.40 -1.80 3.44
N SER A 558 -12.37 -0.75 2.63
CA SER A 558 -13.04 0.54 2.88
C SER A 558 -14.56 0.56 2.65
N ARG A 559 -15.28 1.32 3.49
CA ARG A 559 -16.73 1.63 3.51
C ARG A 559 -17.22 2.26 2.19
N ASP A 560 -18.23 1.66 1.56
CA ASP A 560 -19.37 2.37 0.94
C ASP A 560 -20.48 1.40 0.48
N ALA A 561 -21.73 1.77 0.80
CA ALA A 561 -23.02 1.47 0.14
C ALA A 561 -24.05 0.51 0.78
N GLY A 562 -25.33 0.90 0.63
CA GLY A 562 -26.40 0.05 0.06
C GLY A 562 -27.27 -0.80 1.00
N GLY A 563 -28.49 -0.36 1.31
CA GLY A 563 -29.43 -1.06 2.21
C GLY A 563 -30.14 -2.32 1.70
N ASP A 564 -29.86 -2.82 0.49
CA ASP A 564 -30.61 -3.93 -0.15
C ASP A 564 -29.85 -5.27 -0.19
N TYR A 565 -28.70 -5.35 0.46
CA TYR A 565 -27.81 -6.52 0.34
C TYR A 565 -28.37 -7.81 0.95
N LEU A 566 -28.96 -7.74 2.15
CA LEU A 566 -29.45 -8.95 2.83
C LEU A 566 -30.57 -9.63 2.06
N TYR A 567 -31.40 -8.84 1.37
CA TYR A 567 -32.45 -9.34 0.49
C TYR A 567 -31.85 -10.06 -0.72
N ASN A 568 -30.85 -9.44 -1.38
CA ASN A 568 -30.15 -10.05 -2.50
C ASN A 568 -29.38 -11.32 -2.06
N LEU A 569 -28.72 -11.31 -0.90
CA LEU A 569 -28.00 -12.47 -0.34
C LEU A 569 -28.92 -13.68 -0.15
N ASP A 570 -30.08 -13.48 0.47
CA ASP A 570 -31.01 -14.59 0.70
C ASP A 570 -31.64 -15.07 -0.61
N ARG A 571 -32.03 -14.15 -1.51
CA ARG A 571 -32.63 -14.49 -2.80
C ARG A 571 -31.69 -15.31 -3.69
N GLU A 572 -30.47 -14.83 -3.91
CA GLU A 572 -29.53 -15.50 -4.83
C GLU A 572 -29.07 -16.86 -4.29
N THR A 573 -28.81 -16.97 -2.97
CA THR A 573 -28.39 -18.26 -2.37
C THR A 573 -29.52 -19.29 -2.36
N GLN A 574 -30.77 -18.86 -2.19
CA GLN A 574 -31.93 -19.74 -2.26
C GLN A 574 -32.20 -20.23 -3.69
N ASP A 575 -31.96 -19.40 -4.71
CA ASP A 575 -32.10 -19.77 -6.11
C ASP A 575 -31.06 -20.84 -6.52
N ILE A 576 -29.80 -20.70 -6.08
CA ILE A 576 -28.76 -21.71 -6.32
C ILE A 576 -29.14 -23.06 -5.71
N VAL A 577 -29.65 -23.08 -4.47
CA VAL A 577 -30.10 -24.33 -3.83
C VAL A 577 -31.21 -25.01 -4.66
N LYS A 578 -32.10 -24.22 -5.28
CA LYS A 578 -33.15 -24.76 -6.15
C LYS A 578 -32.56 -25.35 -7.43
N GLN A 579 -31.66 -24.64 -8.10
CA GLN A 579 -31.00 -25.13 -9.32
C GLN A 579 -30.23 -26.44 -9.07
N ILE A 580 -29.61 -26.59 -7.89
CA ILE A 580 -28.95 -27.85 -7.52
C ILE A 580 -29.96 -28.99 -7.40
N LEU A 581 -31.09 -28.77 -6.73
CA LEU A 581 -32.11 -29.82 -6.56
C LEU A 581 -32.81 -30.20 -7.86
N ASP A 582 -32.95 -29.25 -8.79
CA ASP A 582 -33.61 -29.47 -10.09
C ASP A 582 -32.68 -30.18 -11.10
N GLN A 583 -31.36 -29.95 -11.03
CA GLN A 583 -30.39 -30.47 -12.01
C GLN A 583 -29.63 -31.72 -11.55
N GLN A 584 -29.59 -32.03 -10.25
CA GLN A 584 -28.85 -33.17 -9.75
C GLN A 584 -29.51 -34.51 -10.13
N SER A 585 -28.73 -35.47 -10.63
CA SER A 585 -29.18 -36.82 -10.94
C SER A 585 -29.44 -37.66 -9.68
N ASP A 586 -30.13 -38.79 -9.86
CA ASP A 586 -30.40 -39.73 -8.77
C ASP A 586 -29.16 -40.50 -8.30
N GLU A 587 -28.08 -40.52 -9.10
CA GLU A 587 -26.82 -41.22 -8.80
C GLU A 587 -25.77 -40.32 -8.15
N GLY A 588 -25.88 -38.99 -8.30
CA GLY A 588 -24.97 -37.99 -7.72
C GLY A 588 -23.62 -37.88 -8.43
N GLY A 589 -22.81 -36.88 -8.07
CA GLY A 589 -21.50 -36.62 -8.72
C GLY A 589 -21.58 -35.84 -10.04
N ASP A 590 -22.64 -35.06 -10.26
CA ASP A 590 -22.81 -34.25 -11.46
C ASP A 590 -22.14 -32.88 -11.37
N GLU A 591 -21.73 -32.34 -12.52
CA GLU A 591 -21.45 -30.93 -12.71
C GLU A 591 -22.76 -30.18 -12.94
N ILE A 592 -23.11 -29.27 -12.02
CA ILE A 592 -24.30 -28.42 -12.14
C ILE A 592 -23.90 -27.06 -12.67
N ARG A 593 -24.59 -26.60 -13.72
CA ARG A 593 -24.39 -25.28 -14.30
C ARG A 593 -25.36 -24.29 -13.67
N VAL A 594 -24.80 -23.30 -12.99
CA VAL A 594 -25.54 -22.24 -12.30
C VAL A 594 -25.43 -20.94 -13.09
N SER A 595 -26.57 -20.44 -13.57
CA SER A 595 -26.59 -19.19 -14.33
C SER A 595 -26.23 -17.98 -13.46
N THR A 596 -25.37 -17.12 -13.98
CA THR A 596 -24.93 -15.87 -13.33
C THR A 596 -26.00 -14.76 -13.33
N GLY A 597 -27.09 -14.94 -14.07
CA GLY A 597 -28.24 -14.01 -14.12
C GLY A 597 -28.04 -12.78 -15.02
N ASN A 598 -26.84 -12.57 -15.58
CA ASN A 598 -26.58 -11.60 -16.64
C ASN A 598 -26.45 -12.37 -17.96
N GLY A 599 -27.30 -12.09 -18.95
CA GLY A 599 -27.46 -12.90 -20.17
C GLY A 599 -26.27 -12.99 -21.13
N ASN A 600 -25.03 -12.74 -20.70
CA ASN A 600 -23.79 -12.80 -21.51
C ASN A 600 -22.55 -13.30 -20.74
N SER A 601 -22.66 -13.81 -19.51
CA SER A 601 -21.52 -14.37 -18.74
C SER A 601 -21.55 -15.90 -18.69
N GLU A 602 -20.36 -16.54 -18.71
CA GLU A 602 -20.22 -18.00 -18.59
C GLU A 602 -20.92 -18.53 -17.33
N ASP A 603 -21.54 -19.71 -17.42
CA ASP A 603 -22.22 -20.36 -16.30
C ASP A 603 -21.20 -20.81 -15.24
N LEU A 604 -21.55 -20.66 -13.96
CA LEU A 604 -20.73 -21.16 -12.86
C LEU A 604 -20.87 -22.68 -12.76
N VAL A 605 -19.75 -23.38 -12.57
CA VAL A 605 -19.74 -24.84 -12.41
C VAL A 605 -19.67 -25.20 -10.94
N LEU A 606 -20.65 -25.97 -10.48
CA LEU A 606 -20.70 -26.57 -9.17
C LEU A 606 -20.46 -28.08 -9.29
N GLU A 607 -19.44 -28.58 -8.59
CA GLU A 607 -19.07 -29.99 -8.62
C GLU A 607 -19.65 -30.70 -7.40
N LEU A 608 -20.52 -31.67 -7.62
CA LEU A 608 -21.05 -32.48 -6.54
C LEU A 608 -20.10 -33.62 -6.16
N PRO A 609 -20.05 -34.03 -4.88
CA PRO A 609 -19.26 -35.19 -4.46
C PRO A 609 -19.66 -36.46 -5.24
N ALA A 610 -18.66 -37.22 -5.69
CA ALA A 610 -18.85 -38.42 -6.48
C ALA A 610 -19.74 -39.46 -5.76
N GLY A 611 -20.80 -39.93 -6.45
CA GLY A 611 -21.66 -41.02 -5.99
C GLY A 611 -22.53 -40.71 -4.76
N LYS A 612 -22.73 -39.43 -4.41
CA LYS A 612 -23.59 -39.02 -3.28
C LYS A 612 -24.59 -37.95 -3.71
N LYS A 613 -25.88 -38.24 -3.46
CA LYS A 613 -26.99 -37.30 -3.59
C LYS A 613 -26.99 -36.33 -2.40
N ILE A 614 -26.84 -35.02 -2.65
CA ILE A 614 -26.92 -34.01 -1.60
C ILE A 614 -28.40 -33.69 -1.29
N GLY A 615 -28.81 -33.89 -0.05
CA GLY A 615 -30.18 -33.63 0.39
C GLY A 615 -30.44 -32.15 0.69
N LEU A 616 -31.70 -31.71 0.50
CA LEU A 616 -32.17 -30.37 0.89
C LEU A 616 -31.76 -29.96 2.33
N PRO A 617 -31.79 -30.85 3.36
CA PRO A 617 -31.34 -30.48 4.72
C PRO A 617 -29.87 -30.09 4.83
N GLN A 618 -29.00 -30.69 4.01
CA GLN A 618 -27.56 -30.40 3.97
C GLN A 618 -27.30 -29.08 3.24
N LEU A 619 -27.91 -28.88 2.07
CA LEU A 619 -27.85 -27.61 1.33
C LEU A 619 -28.36 -26.44 2.17
N GLN A 620 -29.46 -26.63 2.90
CA GLN A 620 -30.01 -25.60 3.80
C GLN A 620 -29.10 -25.30 4.99
N ARG A 621 -28.31 -26.27 5.46
CA ARG A 621 -27.31 -26.07 6.52
C ARG A 621 -26.13 -25.25 6.00
N LEU A 622 -25.59 -25.62 4.83
CA LEU A 622 -24.49 -24.90 4.17
C LEU A 622 -24.90 -23.47 3.81
N ARG A 623 -26.12 -23.29 3.27
CA ARG A 623 -26.71 -21.97 3.02
C ARG A 623 -26.79 -21.13 4.30
N ARG A 624 -27.33 -21.68 5.40
CA ARG A 624 -27.43 -20.93 6.67
C ARG A 624 -26.05 -20.55 7.23
N ALA A 625 -25.05 -21.41 7.09
CA ALA A 625 -23.67 -21.10 7.48
C ALA A 625 -23.10 -19.96 6.62
N PHE A 626 -23.24 -20.05 5.30
CA PHE A 626 -22.80 -19.02 4.37
C PHE A 626 -23.52 -17.68 4.58
N VAL A 627 -24.85 -17.69 4.69
CA VAL A 627 -25.64 -16.50 5.01
C VAL A 627 -25.24 -15.97 6.38
N GLY A 628 -25.02 -16.81 7.40
CA GLY A 628 -24.56 -16.39 8.72
C GLY A 628 -23.20 -15.69 8.71
N LEU A 629 -22.25 -16.16 7.89
CA LEU A 629 -20.95 -15.52 7.67
C LEU A 629 -21.07 -14.15 6.99
N ASN A 630 -22.13 -13.96 6.20
CA ASN A 630 -22.34 -12.77 5.36
C ASN A 630 -23.49 -11.86 5.86
N ARG A 631 -24.22 -12.21 6.92
CA ARG A 631 -25.43 -11.47 7.39
C ARG A 631 -25.13 -10.19 8.19
N GLY A 632 -23.87 -9.90 8.47
CA GLY A 632 -23.46 -8.70 9.20
C GLY A 632 -23.63 -8.83 10.72
N GLY A 633 -22.52 -9.08 11.43
CA GLY A 633 -22.40 -8.86 12.88
C GLY A 633 -21.73 -7.51 13.18
N ILE A 634 -21.66 -7.11 14.45
CA ILE A 634 -20.98 -5.87 14.88
C ILE A 634 -19.56 -5.84 14.31
N GLY A 635 -19.29 -4.90 13.39
CA GLY A 635 -18.05 -4.83 12.60
C GLY A 635 -18.16 -5.25 11.13
N LEU A 636 -19.35 -5.58 10.63
CA LEU A 636 -19.64 -5.92 9.24
C LEU A 636 -20.62 -4.91 8.61
N GLU A 637 -20.29 -3.61 8.65
CA GLU A 637 -21.01 -2.58 7.87
C GLU A 637 -20.66 -2.61 6.37
N LEU A 638 -19.87 -3.59 5.91
CA LEU A 638 -19.32 -3.67 4.56
C LEU A 638 -20.01 -4.68 3.64
N VAL A 639 -21.01 -5.40 4.13
CA VAL A 639 -21.65 -6.39 3.28
C VAL A 639 -22.61 -5.75 2.26
N GLY A 640 -22.92 -4.47 2.40
CA GLY A 640 -23.93 -3.74 1.61
C GLY A 640 -23.73 -3.58 0.10
N ASN A 641 -22.69 -4.14 -0.53
CA ASN A 641 -22.44 -3.87 -1.96
C ASN A 641 -21.89 -5.05 -2.80
N LEU A 642 -22.21 -6.29 -2.45
CA LEU A 642 -22.04 -7.41 -3.40
C LEU A 642 -23.23 -7.42 -4.37
N GLY A 643 -22.96 -7.20 -5.66
CA GLY A 643 -23.95 -7.40 -6.71
C GLY A 643 -24.37 -8.88 -6.82
N PRO A 644 -25.58 -9.18 -7.33
CA PRO A 644 -26.12 -10.55 -7.41
C PRO A 644 -25.17 -11.60 -8.00
N GLY A 645 -24.40 -11.25 -9.04
CA GLY A 645 -23.42 -12.13 -9.67
C GLY A 645 -22.29 -12.57 -8.72
N ARG A 646 -21.73 -11.65 -7.93
CA ARG A 646 -20.66 -11.98 -6.97
C ARG A 646 -21.16 -12.78 -5.78
N ILE A 647 -22.43 -12.60 -5.40
CA ILE A 647 -23.08 -13.44 -4.38
C ILE A 647 -23.18 -14.88 -4.89
N ARG A 648 -23.58 -15.06 -6.16
CA ARG A 648 -23.64 -16.38 -6.79
C ARG A 648 -22.26 -17.03 -6.87
N GLU A 649 -21.25 -16.33 -7.38
CA GLU A 649 -19.85 -16.81 -7.44
C GLU A 649 -19.33 -17.24 -6.07
N SER A 650 -19.51 -16.37 -5.06
CA SER A 650 -19.01 -16.64 -3.71
C SER A 650 -19.72 -17.82 -3.06
N PHE A 651 -21.02 -18.01 -3.31
CA PHE A 651 -21.76 -19.13 -2.75
C PHE A 651 -21.43 -20.45 -3.47
N VAL A 652 -21.30 -20.44 -4.80
CA VAL A 652 -20.85 -21.62 -5.57
C VAL A 652 -19.45 -22.05 -5.14
N GLY A 653 -18.51 -21.11 -5.03
CA GLY A 653 -17.15 -21.41 -4.52
C GLY A 653 -17.17 -21.99 -3.10
N TYR A 654 -18.00 -21.42 -2.21
CA TYR A 654 -18.18 -21.95 -0.86
C TYR A 654 -18.74 -23.39 -0.85
N LEU A 655 -19.66 -23.71 -1.76
CA LEU A 655 -20.21 -25.06 -1.88
C LEU A 655 -19.18 -26.04 -2.43
N ASN A 656 -18.41 -25.67 -3.46
CA ASN A 656 -17.32 -26.50 -3.99
C ASN A 656 -16.27 -26.80 -2.90
N ASP A 657 -15.84 -25.78 -2.15
CA ASP A 657 -14.91 -25.96 -1.02
C ASP A 657 -15.46 -26.86 0.09
N ALA A 658 -16.77 -26.81 0.32
CA ALA A 658 -17.44 -27.65 1.32
C ALA A 658 -17.55 -29.11 0.84
N PHE A 659 -17.82 -29.31 -0.46
CA PHE A 659 -17.94 -30.62 -1.07
C PHE A 659 -16.59 -31.31 -1.26
N GLU A 660 -15.52 -30.57 -1.58
CA GLU A 660 -14.16 -31.10 -1.67
C GLU A 660 -13.65 -31.62 -0.32
N LYS A 661 -14.08 -31.03 0.80
CA LYS A 661 -13.71 -31.47 2.16
C LYS A 661 -14.51 -32.67 2.66
N GLU A 662 -15.66 -32.98 2.06
CA GLU A 662 -16.52 -34.12 2.43
C GLU A 662 -16.39 -35.32 1.47
N GLY A 663 -15.62 -35.15 0.38
CA GLY A 663 -15.32 -36.13 -0.67
C GLY A 663 -14.34 -37.22 -0.26
#